data_AF-A0A7C5Q7B9-F1
#
_entry.id   AF-A0A7C5Q7B9-F1
#
_cell.length_a   1.000
_cell.length_b   1.000
_cell.length_c   1.000
_cell.angle_alpha   90.00
_cell.angle_beta   90.00
_cell.angle_gamma   90.00
#
_symmetry.space_group_name_H-M   'P 1'
#
loop_
_entity.id
_entity.type
_entity.pdbx_description
1 polymer ?
#
loop_
_entity_poly.entity_id
_entity_poly.type
_entity_poly.pdbx_seq_one_letter_code
_entity_poly.pdbx_strand_id
1 'polypeptide(L)'
;NPALAPDVVNNSWGNSNGSSTVFQDDVQRLLDAGIIPIFSAGNSGPGSGTVGSPGSYSFAVGATDADDVIASFSSRGPSPWGKIKPDVSAPGVKVLSSLPGGGYGVYNGTSMAAPHVSGLTALLLQADTALTYSQTTRLLTQTAVSLGAPIPNNAYGWGRVDAYNAVQSALNAGQIVGVVSDKNTAHPIAGAEILITPRHTGYTGTAVANDKGFYRRGVLENDYNLTVSAFGYQPQTRLSVIVTAGSVVTEDFSLPPLPTGVITGVVAEADSGIPLSATITVENTPITAAANPLNGQYALALPAGVYTLSVASPGHRIGRAVAPVTVNQTTRQDFSLPVAPTILLVDSGPWYNASQISYYQQALDDLDYYYDTRRIKFIPQDVPISATLQAYDVVIWSAPLDSPGYINADGALKDYLKAGGKLFLSGQDVAYFDDGSWFAKPYYRDYLKAQFIADDAKTDKITPVSGEIFDGLPLTISGGDGANNQQFPDVITLTDSDFAAQTLVYTLGGNAGPRVGHCLPYRAVVLPFGLEGVNRRTDRSQLLNAGLNWFQSPRQSSGFSATPLAQTQVGNFGETVTHTFRLYNQAELGAPRQVTLALNSHSWTVDFPYSAITLSPCQSATLTFTVHVPPDADWNAQDVLTVSAQSGAESAVITRISKAPAPVLLVDDDRWYDYEDKFLQALATNGITPDYWSVQGASPMGSPPLSVLQRYPMVVWFTGYDWFQPLTPDEEAVLQKYLDGGGRLFFSSQEYLYVLPDHKADQFARDYFGVLSHTEYITSSLALGVAGNPIGNDLGPYPLTFPPGYRNWTDSLTPTAAASPAMTGQSGLPNALTHSGAATHTWH
;
A
#
# COMPACT_ATOMS: atom_id res chain seq x y z
N ASN A 1 -48.68 -20.56 -13.19
CA ASN A 1 -49.26 -20.03 -14.44
C ASN A 1 -48.21 -20.20 -15.54
N PRO A 2 -48.38 -21.14 -16.48
CA PRO A 2 -47.40 -21.37 -17.55
C PRO A 2 -47.07 -20.12 -18.38
N ALA A 3 -48.01 -19.16 -18.49
CA ALA A 3 -47.78 -17.88 -19.17
C ALA A 3 -46.82 -16.92 -18.42
N LEU A 4 -46.42 -17.26 -17.19
CA LEU A 4 -45.41 -16.52 -16.40
C LEU A 4 -44.11 -17.33 -16.26
N ALA A 5 -43.98 -18.47 -16.95
CA ALA A 5 -42.76 -19.25 -16.92
C ALA A 5 -41.62 -18.47 -17.59
N PRO A 6 -40.43 -18.42 -16.97
CA PRO A 6 -39.27 -17.82 -17.62
C PRO A 6 -38.74 -18.74 -18.72
N ASP A 7 -38.23 -18.18 -19.82
CA ASP A 7 -37.57 -18.97 -20.86
C ASP A 7 -36.13 -19.36 -20.48
N VAL A 8 -35.48 -18.52 -19.65
CA VAL A 8 -34.08 -18.71 -19.19
C VAL A 8 -33.99 -18.42 -17.70
N VAL A 9 -33.23 -19.25 -16.97
CA VAL A 9 -32.95 -19.03 -15.53
C VAL A 9 -31.43 -19.00 -15.31
N ASN A 10 -30.94 -17.91 -14.74
CA ASN A 10 -29.55 -17.76 -14.32
C ASN A 10 -29.34 -18.28 -12.89
N ASN A 11 -28.31 -19.12 -12.71
CA ASN A 11 -27.97 -19.74 -11.44
C ASN A 11 -26.50 -19.46 -11.08
N SER A 12 -26.25 -18.28 -10.51
CA SER A 12 -24.92 -17.86 -10.03
C SER A 12 -24.62 -18.39 -8.61
N TRP A 13 -24.84 -19.69 -8.39
CA TRP A 13 -24.68 -20.38 -7.10
C TRP A 13 -24.33 -21.85 -7.31
N GLY A 14 -23.78 -22.52 -6.30
CA GLY A 14 -23.47 -23.95 -6.36
C GLY A 14 -22.84 -24.50 -5.08
N ASN A 15 -22.58 -25.81 -5.08
CA ASN A 15 -21.85 -26.54 -4.06
C ASN A 15 -20.49 -26.99 -4.63
N SER A 16 -19.41 -26.84 -3.87
CA SER A 16 -18.06 -27.26 -4.28
C SER A 16 -17.93 -28.77 -4.53
N ASN A 17 -18.83 -29.60 -3.97
CA ASN A 17 -18.95 -31.01 -4.30
C ASN A 17 -19.64 -31.20 -5.67
N GLY A 18 -18.82 -31.26 -6.73
CA GLY A 18 -19.28 -31.49 -8.10
C GLY A 18 -20.06 -32.80 -8.33
N SER A 19 -19.95 -33.79 -7.43
CA SER A 19 -20.65 -35.08 -7.55
C SER A 19 -22.04 -35.08 -6.91
N SER A 20 -22.43 -33.99 -6.24
CA SER A 20 -23.73 -33.87 -5.60
C SER A 20 -24.88 -33.89 -6.62
N THR A 21 -25.85 -34.77 -6.46
CA THR A 21 -27.02 -34.94 -7.35
C THR A 21 -28.29 -34.26 -6.85
N VAL A 22 -28.20 -33.48 -5.75
CA VAL A 22 -29.36 -32.93 -5.02
C VAL A 22 -30.36 -32.20 -5.93
N PHE A 23 -29.89 -31.46 -6.94
CA PHE A 23 -30.73 -30.67 -7.86
C PHE A 23 -30.88 -31.27 -9.26
N GLN A 24 -30.45 -32.52 -9.48
CA GLN A 24 -30.44 -33.12 -10.82
C GLN A 24 -31.87 -33.26 -11.38
N ASP A 25 -32.81 -33.73 -10.56
CA ASP A 25 -34.23 -33.84 -10.93
C ASP A 25 -34.86 -32.47 -11.21
N ASP A 26 -34.47 -31.43 -10.46
CA ASP A 26 -35.00 -30.08 -10.64
C ASP A 26 -34.49 -29.45 -11.94
N VAL A 27 -33.22 -29.64 -12.28
CA VAL A 27 -32.65 -29.22 -13.57
C VAL A 27 -33.36 -29.94 -14.72
N GLN A 28 -33.63 -31.24 -14.59
CA GLN A 28 -34.36 -31.97 -15.64
C GLN A 28 -35.79 -31.44 -15.83
N ARG A 29 -36.50 -31.12 -14.73
CA ARG A 29 -37.84 -30.52 -14.80
C ARG A 29 -37.85 -29.16 -15.50
N LEU A 30 -36.81 -28.33 -15.31
CA LEU A 30 -36.68 -27.08 -16.06
C LEU A 30 -36.56 -27.33 -17.56
N LEU A 31 -35.69 -28.26 -17.96
CA LEU A 31 -35.49 -28.63 -19.36
C LEU A 31 -36.77 -29.21 -19.99
N ASP A 32 -37.49 -30.09 -19.27
CA ASP A 32 -38.74 -30.68 -19.73
C ASP A 32 -39.85 -29.62 -19.91
N ALA A 33 -39.79 -28.54 -19.13
CA ALA A 33 -40.67 -27.37 -19.26
C ALA A 33 -40.22 -26.38 -20.36
N GLY A 34 -39.14 -26.67 -21.09
CA GLY A 34 -38.57 -25.79 -22.11
C GLY A 34 -37.77 -24.60 -21.55
N ILE A 35 -37.51 -24.58 -20.24
CA ILE A 35 -36.76 -23.52 -19.56
C ILE A 35 -35.27 -23.86 -19.63
N ILE A 36 -34.43 -22.90 -20.04
CA ILE A 36 -32.98 -23.09 -20.19
C ILE A 36 -32.26 -22.64 -18.90
N PRO A 37 -31.70 -23.55 -18.09
CA PRO A 37 -30.91 -23.18 -16.93
C PRO A 37 -29.43 -22.96 -17.29
N ILE A 38 -28.89 -21.80 -16.93
CA ILE A 38 -27.46 -21.47 -17.06
C ILE A 38 -26.85 -21.41 -15.66
N PHE A 39 -25.75 -22.13 -15.43
CA PHE A 39 -25.06 -22.17 -14.14
C PHE A 39 -23.68 -21.52 -14.22
N SER A 40 -23.22 -20.94 -13.11
CA SER A 40 -21.80 -20.61 -12.95
C SER A 40 -20.97 -21.88 -12.72
N ALA A 41 -19.72 -21.91 -13.19
CA ALA A 41 -18.84 -23.07 -13.01
C ALA A 41 -18.30 -23.22 -11.57
N GLY A 42 -18.20 -22.12 -10.83
CA GLY A 42 -17.60 -22.06 -9.49
C GLY A 42 -16.34 -21.18 -9.44
N ASN A 43 -15.93 -20.79 -8.24
CA ASN A 43 -14.80 -19.89 -7.99
C ASN A 43 -13.66 -20.59 -7.22
N SER A 44 -13.46 -21.89 -7.45
CA SER A 44 -12.48 -22.72 -6.73
C SER A 44 -11.29 -23.16 -7.61
N GLY A 45 -11.06 -22.46 -8.72
CA GLY A 45 -9.86 -22.62 -9.53
C GLY A 45 -8.58 -22.18 -8.80
N PRO A 46 -7.39 -22.33 -9.42
CA PRO A 46 -7.16 -22.82 -10.79
C PRO A 46 -7.03 -24.36 -10.89
N GLY A 47 -7.19 -25.08 -9.78
CA GLY A 47 -7.03 -26.54 -9.73
C GLY A 47 -7.98 -27.28 -10.67
N SER A 48 -7.52 -28.41 -11.21
CA SER A 48 -8.32 -29.33 -12.03
C SER A 48 -9.45 -29.96 -11.21
N GLY A 49 -10.61 -30.21 -11.83
CA GLY A 49 -11.73 -30.91 -11.20
C GLY A 49 -12.47 -30.12 -10.12
N THR A 50 -12.43 -28.80 -10.18
CA THR A 50 -12.99 -27.87 -9.18
C THR A 50 -14.37 -27.33 -9.56
N VAL A 51 -14.97 -27.81 -10.66
CA VAL A 51 -16.35 -27.46 -11.05
C VAL A 51 -17.37 -28.01 -10.04
N GLY A 52 -18.23 -27.12 -9.55
CA GLY A 52 -19.24 -27.45 -8.54
C GLY A 52 -20.56 -27.99 -9.12
N SER A 53 -21.42 -28.53 -8.27
CA SER A 53 -22.80 -28.92 -8.63
C SER A 53 -23.75 -27.73 -8.41
N PRO A 54 -24.75 -27.47 -9.27
CA PRO A 54 -25.19 -28.27 -10.44
C PRO A 54 -24.40 -28.06 -11.75
N GLY A 55 -23.50 -27.06 -11.82
CA GLY A 55 -22.74 -26.74 -13.04
C GLY A 55 -21.91 -27.91 -13.60
N SER A 56 -21.57 -28.90 -12.78
CA SER A 56 -20.84 -30.09 -13.17
C SER A 56 -21.61 -30.97 -14.19
N TYR A 57 -22.95 -30.95 -14.18
CA TYR A 57 -23.80 -31.68 -15.13
C TYR A 57 -24.73 -30.79 -15.98
N SER A 58 -24.97 -29.55 -15.57
CA SER A 58 -25.75 -28.54 -16.33
C SER A 58 -24.89 -27.70 -17.28
N PHE A 59 -25.48 -26.81 -18.08
CA PHE A 59 -24.72 -25.85 -18.88
C PHE A 59 -24.01 -24.83 -17.97
N ALA A 60 -22.68 -24.85 -17.92
CA ALA A 60 -21.86 -24.08 -16.99
C ALA A 60 -20.96 -23.06 -17.69
N VAL A 61 -20.75 -21.93 -17.02
CA VAL A 61 -20.02 -20.79 -17.55
C VAL A 61 -18.77 -20.49 -16.72
N GLY A 62 -17.61 -20.47 -17.37
CA GLY A 62 -16.33 -20.00 -16.82
C GLY A 62 -16.17 -18.49 -16.92
N ALA A 63 -15.26 -17.92 -16.13
CA ALA A 63 -14.99 -16.48 -16.10
C ALA A 63 -13.66 -16.15 -16.81
N THR A 64 -13.70 -15.27 -17.80
CA THR A 64 -12.51 -14.63 -18.38
C THR A 64 -12.36 -13.20 -17.89
N ASP A 65 -11.14 -12.68 -17.95
CA ASP A 65 -10.84 -11.25 -17.83
C ASP A 65 -10.97 -10.52 -19.18
N ALA A 66 -10.62 -9.22 -19.16
CA ALA A 66 -10.71 -8.34 -20.33
C ALA A 66 -9.73 -8.70 -21.46
N ASP A 67 -8.69 -9.50 -21.17
CA ASP A 67 -7.72 -9.98 -22.18
C ASP A 67 -8.05 -11.41 -22.65
N ASP A 68 -9.27 -11.88 -22.41
CA ASP A 68 -9.72 -13.26 -22.69
C ASP A 68 -8.90 -14.35 -21.98
N VAL A 69 -8.21 -14.00 -20.89
CA VAL A 69 -7.54 -14.98 -20.05
C VAL A 69 -8.52 -15.51 -19.01
N ILE A 70 -8.53 -16.82 -18.81
CA ILE A 70 -9.35 -17.46 -17.79
C ILE A 70 -8.95 -16.95 -16.39
N ALA A 71 -9.93 -16.47 -15.63
CA ALA A 71 -9.70 -16.00 -14.27
C ALA A 71 -9.11 -17.11 -13.40
N SER A 72 -8.12 -16.79 -12.57
CA SER A 72 -7.45 -17.74 -11.68
C SER A 72 -8.44 -18.51 -10.81
N PHE A 73 -9.43 -17.80 -10.24
CA PHE A 73 -10.49 -18.39 -9.44
C PHE A 73 -11.50 -19.23 -10.24
N SER A 74 -11.61 -19.08 -11.57
CA SER A 74 -12.64 -19.79 -12.34
C SER A 74 -12.41 -21.30 -12.23
N SER A 75 -13.38 -22.02 -11.68
CA SER A 75 -13.33 -23.48 -11.53
C SER A 75 -13.07 -24.17 -12.87
N ARG A 76 -12.36 -25.30 -12.81
CA ARG A 76 -11.92 -26.08 -13.98
C ARG A 76 -12.56 -27.46 -13.96
N GLY A 77 -12.83 -28.00 -15.14
CA GLY A 77 -13.10 -29.42 -15.31
C GLY A 77 -11.83 -30.27 -15.07
N PRO A 78 -11.89 -31.59 -15.35
CA PRO A 78 -13.08 -32.28 -15.82
C PRO A 78 -14.15 -32.36 -14.73
N SER A 79 -15.40 -32.43 -15.16
CA SER A 79 -16.50 -32.77 -14.25
C SER A 79 -16.34 -34.21 -13.73
N PRO A 80 -16.79 -34.53 -12.50
CA PRO A 80 -16.81 -35.90 -11.99
C PRO A 80 -17.64 -36.86 -12.87
N TRP A 81 -18.47 -36.32 -13.77
CA TRP A 81 -19.27 -37.07 -14.75
C TRP A 81 -18.52 -37.34 -16.07
N GLY A 82 -17.21 -37.11 -16.12
CA GLY A 82 -16.37 -37.34 -17.31
C GLY A 82 -16.62 -36.35 -18.46
N LYS A 83 -17.24 -35.21 -18.18
CA LYS A 83 -17.53 -34.15 -19.16
C LYS A 83 -16.55 -32.99 -19.03
N ILE A 84 -16.25 -32.35 -20.16
CA ILE A 84 -15.54 -31.07 -20.15
C ILE A 84 -16.47 -30.01 -19.57
N LYS A 85 -15.95 -29.27 -18.59
CA LYS A 85 -16.59 -28.10 -18.00
C LYS A 85 -15.54 -26.99 -17.78
N PRO A 86 -15.92 -25.71 -17.86
CA PRO A 86 -17.24 -25.21 -18.25
C PRO A 86 -17.59 -25.53 -19.71
N ASP A 87 -18.84 -25.29 -20.15
CA ASP A 87 -19.22 -25.47 -21.57
C ASP A 87 -18.72 -24.30 -22.42
N VAL A 88 -18.82 -23.08 -21.89
CA VAL A 88 -18.30 -21.84 -22.49
C VAL A 88 -17.78 -20.93 -21.38
N SER A 89 -17.10 -19.86 -21.75
CA SER A 89 -16.72 -18.79 -20.82
C SER A 89 -17.29 -17.44 -21.24
N ALA A 90 -17.32 -16.49 -20.31
CA ALA A 90 -17.74 -15.12 -20.56
C ALA A 90 -16.98 -14.16 -19.62
N PRO A 91 -17.00 -12.84 -19.88
CA PRO A 91 -16.41 -11.86 -18.99
C PRO A 91 -16.93 -11.99 -17.56
N GLY A 92 -16.03 -12.20 -16.61
CA GLY A 92 -16.34 -12.39 -15.19
C GLY A 92 -15.34 -11.72 -14.24
N VAL A 93 -14.44 -10.88 -14.74
CA VAL A 93 -13.50 -10.07 -13.95
C VAL A 93 -13.74 -8.59 -14.25
N LYS A 94 -13.79 -7.78 -13.20
CA LYS A 94 -14.08 -6.33 -13.21
C LYS A 94 -15.36 -6.00 -13.97
N VAL A 95 -16.43 -6.76 -13.75
CA VAL A 95 -17.73 -6.54 -14.38
C VAL A 95 -18.51 -5.47 -13.61
N LEU A 96 -18.74 -4.31 -14.24
CA LEU A 96 -19.60 -3.25 -13.73
C LEU A 96 -21.08 -3.63 -13.87
N SER A 97 -21.84 -3.61 -12.78
CA SER A 97 -23.27 -3.90 -12.80
C SER A 97 -24.04 -3.16 -11.71
N SER A 98 -25.36 -3.27 -11.71
CA SER A 98 -26.27 -2.60 -10.78
C SER A 98 -26.21 -3.19 -9.37
N LEU A 99 -26.29 -2.33 -8.36
CA LEU A 99 -26.43 -2.67 -6.95
C LEU A 99 -27.79 -2.21 -6.39
N PRO A 100 -28.27 -2.81 -5.28
CA PRO A 100 -29.44 -2.30 -4.56
C PRO A 100 -29.32 -0.80 -4.25
N GLY A 101 -30.43 -0.07 -4.35
CA GLY A 101 -30.45 1.37 -4.10
C GLY A 101 -30.05 2.26 -5.28
N GLY A 102 -29.88 1.70 -6.48
CA GLY A 102 -29.61 2.47 -7.72
C GLY A 102 -28.13 2.76 -7.99
N GLY A 103 -27.22 2.20 -7.18
CA GLY A 103 -25.78 2.29 -7.39
C GLY A 103 -25.26 1.32 -8.45
N TYR A 104 -23.98 1.48 -8.79
CA TYR A 104 -23.23 0.54 -9.62
C TYR A 104 -21.96 0.10 -8.88
N GLY A 105 -21.53 -1.13 -9.12
CA GLY A 105 -20.32 -1.69 -8.52
C GLY A 105 -19.64 -2.66 -9.47
N VAL A 106 -18.35 -2.87 -9.23
CA VAL A 106 -17.49 -3.74 -10.05
C VAL A 106 -17.19 -5.02 -9.27
N TYR A 107 -17.51 -6.18 -9.84
CA TYR A 107 -17.33 -7.49 -9.19
C TYR A 107 -16.62 -8.51 -10.06
N ASN A 108 -16.07 -9.53 -9.39
CA ASN A 108 -15.40 -10.69 -9.99
C ASN A 108 -16.15 -11.98 -9.63
N GLY A 109 -16.27 -12.90 -10.57
CA GLY A 109 -16.80 -14.24 -10.33
C GLY A 109 -17.34 -14.91 -11.58
N THR A 110 -17.39 -16.24 -11.57
CA THR A 110 -18.23 -16.99 -12.52
C THR A 110 -19.71 -16.61 -12.37
N SER A 111 -20.10 -16.09 -11.20
CA SER A 111 -21.38 -15.44 -10.92
C SER A 111 -21.66 -14.21 -11.78
N MET A 112 -20.63 -13.53 -12.30
CA MET A 112 -20.73 -12.40 -13.22
C MET A 112 -20.64 -12.85 -14.68
N ALA A 113 -20.00 -13.98 -14.96
CA ALA A 113 -19.94 -14.57 -16.29
C ALA A 113 -21.26 -15.25 -16.71
N ALA A 114 -21.88 -16.05 -15.83
CA ALA A 114 -23.15 -16.73 -16.10
C ALA A 114 -24.30 -15.81 -16.60
N PRO A 115 -24.53 -14.60 -16.04
CA PRO A 115 -25.58 -13.71 -16.53
C PRO A 115 -25.30 -13.15 -17.94
N HIS A 116 -24.04 -13.02 -18.38
CA HIS A 116 -23.74 -12.67 -19.79
C HIS A 116 -24.29 -13.73 -20.75
N VAL A 117 -24.08 -15.00 -20.42
CA VAL A 117 -24.57 -16.12 -21.24
C VAL A 117 -26.08 -16.27 -21.14
N SER A 118 -26.66 -15.99 -19.97
CA SER A 118 -28.12 -15.95 -19.81
C SER A 118 -28.76 -14.86 -20.66
N GLY A 119 -28.17 -13.66 -20.70
CA GLY A 119 -28.59 -12.57 -21.58
C GLY A 119 -28.47 -12.94 -23.07
N LEU A 120 -27.35 -13.57 -23.47
CA LEU A 120 -27.19 -14.07 -24.83
C LEU A 120 -28.24 -15.14 -25.19
N THR A 121 -28.53 -16.06 -24.27
CA THR A 121 -29.57 -17.08 -24.46
C THR A 121 -30.93 -16.43 -24.72
N ALA A 122 -31.28 -15.37 -23.98
CA ALA A 122 -32.50 -14.59 -24.22
C ALA A 122 -32.49 -13.90 -25.61
N LEU A 123 -31.37 -13.34 -26.04
CA LEU A 123 -31.23 -12.75 -27.38
C LEU A 123 -31.43 -13.79 -28.49
N LEU A 124 -30.92 -15.01 -28.31
CA LEU A 124 -31.12 -16.11 -29.26
C LEU A 124 -32.59 -16.51 -29.36
N LEU A 125 -33.27 -16.66 -28.23
CA LEU A 125 -34.71 -17.00 -28.20
C LEU A 125 -35.59 -15.87 -28.75
N GLN A 126 -35.16 -14.61 -28.61
CA GLN A 126 -35.84 -13.49 -29.27
C GLN A 126 -35.65 -13.52 -30.79
N ALA A 127 -34.46 -13.92 -31.26
CA ALA A 127 -34.14 -14.03 -32.67
C ALA A 127 -34.91 -15.16 -33.36
N ASP A 128 -35.04 -16.31 -32.69
CA ASP A 128 -35.84 -17.44 -33.14
C ASP A 128 -36.51 -18.12 -31.93
N THR A 129 -37.82 -17.88 -31.79
CA THR A 129 -38.64 -18.41 -30.68
C THR A 129 -38.84 -19.92 -30.74
N ALA A 130 -38.45 -20.59 -31.83
CA ALA A 130 -38.56 -22.04 -32.00
C ALA A 130 -37.29 -22.80 -31.55
N LEU A 131 -36.24 -22.10 -31.11
CA LEU A 131 -35.00 -22.74 -30.67
C LEU A 131 -35.22 -23.61 -29.42
N THR A 132 -34.85 -24.89 -29.55
CA THR A 132 -34.78 -25.82 -28.42
C THR A 132 -33.49 -25.61 -27.61
N TYR A 133 -33.46 -26.08 -26.35
CA TYR A 133 -32.24 -26.11 -25.54
C TYR A 133 -31.01 -26.61 -26.31
N SER A 134 -31.15 -27.73 -27.03
CA SER A 134 -30.05 -28.34 -27.78
C SER A 134 -29.52 -27.47 -28.93
N GLN A 135 -30.40 -26.73 -29.62
CA GLN A 135 -30.01 -25.80 -30.67
C GLN A 135 -29.37 -24.54 -30.07
N THR A 136 -29.93 -24.02 -28.99
CA THR A 136 -29.38 -22.85 -28.29
C THR A 136 -27.99 -23.12 -27.75
N THR A 137 -27.77 -24.23 -27.02
CA THR A 137 -26.43 -24.57 -26.51
C THR A 137 -25.44 -24.87 -27.64
N ARG A 138 -25.93 -25.39 -28.77
CA ARG A 138 -25.10 -25.58 -29.97
C ARG A 138 -24.65 -24.24 -30.56
N LEU A 139 -25.55 -23.27 -30.69
CA LEU A 139 -25.21 -21.92 -31.16
C LEU A 139 -24.19 -21.29 -30.21
N LEU A 140 -24.44 -21.31 -28.90
CA LEU A 140 -23.52 -20.77 -27.88
C LEU A 140 -22.11 -21.37 -27.96
N THR A 141 -21.98 -22.67 -28.25
CA THR A 141 -20.70 -23.37 -28.31
C THR A 141 -20.01 -23.28 -29.67
N GLN A 142 -20.76 -23.39 -30.78
CA GLN A 142 -20.19 -23.36 -32.13
C GLN A 142 -19.72 -21.97 -32.56
N THR A 143 -20.34 -20.92 -32.04
CA THR A 143 -19.96 -19.54 -32.36
C THR A 143 -19.01 -18.94 -31.32
N ALA A 144 -18.65 -19.68 -30.27
CA ALA A 144 -17.71 -19.20 -29.27
C ALA A 144 -16.35 -18.87 -29.90
N VAL A 145 -15.74 -17.77 -29.47
CA VAL A 145 -14.34 -17.48 -29.76
C VAL A 145 -13.49 -18.52 -29.05
N SER A 146 -12.87 -19.38 -29.86
CA SER A 146 -11.99 -20.47 -29.43
C SER A 146 -10.84 -19.96 -28.55
N LEU A 147 -10.78 -20.43 -27.30
CA LEU A 147 -9.75 -20.07 -26.32
C LEU A 147 -9.16 -21.31 -25.63
N GLY A 148 -7.84 -21.33 -25.48
CA GLY A 148 -7.09 -22.48 -24.95
C GLY A 148 -6.96 -23.64 -25.94
N ALA A 149 -6.10 -24.61 -25.63
CA ALA A 149 -5.91 -25.83 -26.42
C ALA A 149 -5.78 -27.06 -25.50
N PRO A 150 -6.32 -28.23 -25.86
CA PRO A 150 -7.17 -28.50 -27.04
C PRO A 150 -8.55 -27.79 -26.94
N ILE A 151 -9.37 -27.87 -27.99
CA ILE A 151 -10.74 -27.33 -27.96
C ILE A 151 -11.73 -28.47 -28.18
N PRO A 152 -12.71 -28.66 -27.29
CA PRO A 152 -12.90 -27.92 -26.02
C PRO A 152 -11.85 -28.29 -24.95
N ASN A 153 -11.68 -27.46 -23.92
CA ASN A 153 -10.82 -27.73 -22.76
C ASN A 153 -11.49 -27.44 -21.42
N ASN A 154 -10.90 -27.96 -20.34
CA ASN A 154 -11.39 -27.85 -18.97
C ASN A 154 -11.24 -26.46 -18.32
N ALA A 155 -10.75 -25.45 -19.05
CA ALA A 155 -10.65 -24.08 -18.54
C ALA A 155 -11.69 -23.18 -19.19
N TYR A 156 -11.72 -23.15 -20.51
CA TYR A 156 -12.57 -22.25 -21.30
C TYR A 156 -13.84 -22.91 -21.85
N GLY A 157 -13.92 -24.24 -21.80
CA GLY A 157 -14.92 -25.00 -22.55
C GLY A 157 -14.65 -24.92 -24.04
N TRP A 158 -15.67 -24.55 -24.81
CA TRP A 158 -15.56 -24.24 -26.24
C TRP A 158 -14.96 -22.85 -26.52
N GLY A 159 -14.77 -22.02 -25.50
CA GLY A 159 -14.22 -20.67 -25.63
C GLY A 159 -15.15 -19.60 -25.05
N ARG A 160 -14.82 -18.32 -25.29
CA ARG A 160 -15.66 -17.21 -24.85
C ARG A 160 -16.87 -17.06 -25.77
N VAL A 161 -18.07 -16.89 -25.22
CA VAL A 161 -19.27 -16.61 -26.02
C VAL A 161 -19.09 -15.39 -26.93
N ASP A 162 -19.68 -15.47 -28.12
CA ASP A 162 -19.75 -14.38 -29.09
C ASP A 162 -21.22 -14.08 -29.39
N ALA A 163 -21.74 -13.04 -28.75
CA ALA A 163 -23.15 -12.69 -28.87
C ALA A 163 -23.55 -12.34 -30.31
N TYR A 164 -22.65 -11.66 -31.03
CA TYR A 164 -22.91 -11.23 -32.39
C TYR A 164 -23.01 -12.44 -33.32
N ASN A 165 -21.98 -13.30 -33.34
CA ASN A 165 -21.96 -14.46 -34.22
C ASN A 165 -23.07 -15.48 -33.89
N ALA A 166 -23.41 -15.64 -32.61
CA ALA A 166 -24.50 -16.51 -32.18
C ALA A 166 -25.86 -16.03 -32.71
N VAL A 167 -26.18 -14.74 -32.52
CA VAL A 167 -27.48 -14.16 -32.96
C VAL A 167 -27.56 -14.09 -34.48
N GLN A 168 -26.48 -13.76 -35.17
CA GLN A 168 -26.44 -13.78 -36.65
C GLN A 168 -26.71 -15.18 -37.20
N SER A 169 -26.17 -16.21 -36.56
CA SER A 169 -26.41 -17.60 -36.92
C SER A 169 -27.86 -18.02 -36.67
N ALA A 170 -28.47 -17.56 -35.57
CA ALA A 170 -29.89 -17.79 -35.28
C ALA A 170 -30.82 -17.14 -36.32
N LEU A 171 -30.50 -15.92 -36.77
CA LEU A 171 -31.30 -15.17 -37.75
C LEU A 171 -31.10 -15.62 -39.20
N ASN A 172 -30.17 -16.55 -39.47
CA ASN A 172 -29.74 -16.90 -40.82
C ASN A 172 -29.37 -15.65 -41.65
N ALA A 173 -28.59 -14.74 -41.05
CA ALA A 173 -28.27 -13.45 -41.66
C ALA A 173 -27.43 -13.59 -42.95
N GLY A 174 -27.63 -12.67 -43.91
CA GLY A 174 -26.76 -12.56 -45.08
C GLY A 174 -25.41 -11.93 -44.73
N GLN A 175 -24.48 -11.90 -45.68
CA GLN A 175 -23.11 -11.40 -45.50
C GLN A 175 -22.76 -10.39 -46.59
N ILE A 176 -22.15 -9.28 -46.20
CA ILE A 176 -21.45 -8.37 -47.11
C ILE A 176 -19.95 -8.60 -46.92
N VAL A 177 -19.22 -8.80 -48.01
CA VAL A 177 -17.76 -8.95 -48.03
C VAL A 177 -17.14 -8.04 -49.09
N GLY A 178 -15.85 -7.77 -49.02
CA GLY A 178 -15.15 -7.07 -50.09
C GLY A 178 -13.74 -6.67 -49.68
N VAL A 179 -13.05 -5.97 -50.59
CA VAL A 179 -11.72 -5.41 -50.37
C VAL A 179 -11.72 -3.89 -50.58
N VAL A 180 -11.02 -3.17 -49.70
CA VAL A 180 -10.75 -1.74 -49.82
C VAL A 180 -9.29 -1.54 -50.24
N SER A 181 -9.07 -0.81 -51.34
CA SER A 181 -7.73 -0.54 -51.88
C SER A 181 -7.53 0.93 -52.23
N ASP A 182 -6.27 1.35 -52.31
CA ASP A 182 -5.86 2.64 -52.85
C ASP A 182 -6.15 2.68 -54.37
N LYS A 183 -6.73 3.79 -54.84
CA LYS A 183 -7.15 3.93 -56.24
C LYS A 183 -6.00 4.05 -57.24
N ASN A 184 -4.86 4.56 -56.81
CA ASN A 184 -3.73 4.84 -57.68
C ASN A 184 -2.75 3.66 -57.75
N THR A 185 -2.61 2.91 -56.67
CA THR A 185 -1.61 1.85 -56.50
C THR A 185 -2.21 0.44 -56.40
N ALA A 186 -3.52 0.34 -56.17
CA ALA A 186 -4.23 -0.91 -55.85
C ALA A 186 -3.73 -1.62 -54.57
N HIS A 187 -2.88 -0.98 -53.75
CA HIS A 187 -2.49 -1.54 -52.46
C HIS A 187 -3.68 -1.60 -51.50
N PRO A 188 -3.80 -2.66 -50.68
CA PRO A 188 -4.88 -2.77 -49.71
C PRO A 188 -4.80 -1.67 -48.64
N ILE A 189 -5.96 -1.15 -48.23
CA ILE A 189 -6.06 -0.15 -47.17
C ILE A 189 -6.53 -0.85 -45.89
N ALA A 190 -5.58 -1.09 -44.99
CA ALA A 190 -5.88 -1.60 -43.65
C ALA A 190 -6.56 -0.53 -42.78
N GLY A 191 -7.49 -0.95 -41.92
CA GLY A 191 -8.18 -0.06 -41.00
C GLY A 191 -9.25 0.83 -41.64
N ALA A 192 -9.56 0.66 -42.93
CA ALA A 192 -10.67 1.36 -43.56
C ALA A 192 -11.99 0.96 -42.87
N GLU A 193 -12.80 1.94 -42.51
CA GLU A 193 -14.10 1.76 -41.86
C GLU A 193 -15.21 1.71 -42.91
N ILE A 194 -16.13 0.76 -42.78
CA ILE A 194 -17.29 0.57 -43.65
C ILE A 194 -18.54 0.77 -42.80
N LEU A 195 -19.27 1.85 -43.05
CA LEU A 195 -20.57 2.14 -42.46
C LEU A 195 -21.68 1.59 -43.37
N ILE A 196 -22.53 0.71 -42.84
CA ILE A 196 -23.56 -0.02 -43.58
C ILE A 196 -24.92 0.45 -43.07
N THR A 197 -25.56 1.35 -43.79
CA THR A 197 -26.80 2.01 -43.35
C THR A 197 -27.99 1.48 -44.14
N PRO A 198 -29.05 0.95 -43.50
CA PRO A 198 -30.25 0.51 -44.21
C PRO A 198 -30.95 1.71 -44.85
N ARG A 199 -31.45 1.54 -46.08
CA ARG A 199 -32.21 2.59 -46.79
C ARG A 199 -33.65 2.73 -46.30
N HIS A 200 -34.15 1.71 -45.62
CA HIS A 200 -35.47 1.67 -45.02
C HIS A 200 -35.37 1.58 -43.50
N THR A 201 -36.24 0.81 -42.86
CA THR A 201 -36.17 0.49 -41.44
C THR A 201 -35.13 -0.62 -41.22
N GLY A 202 -34.37 -0.52 -40.14
CA GLY A 202 -33.34 -1.50 -39.79
C GLY A 202 -32.23 -0.89 -38.97
N TYR A 203 -31.20 -1.70 -38.71
CA TYR A 203 -30.02 -1.30 -37.95
C TYR A 203 -28.85 -0.98 -38.87
N THR A 204 -28.14 0.11 -38.56
CA THR A 204 -26.84 0.42 -39.15
C THR A 204 -25.77 -0.51 -38.60
N GLY A 205 -24.96 -1.09 -39.47
CA GLY A 205 -23.78 -1.89 -39.13
C GLY A 205 -22.49 -1.17 -39.44
N THR A 206 -21.39 -1.64 -38.85
CA THR A 206 -20.02 -1.20 -39.20
C THR A 206 -19.11 -2.41 -39.39
N ALA A 207 -18.07 -2.23 -40.22
CA ALA A 207 -16.96 -3.18 -40.37
C ALA A 207 -15.64 -2.43 -40.55
N VAL A 208 -14.52 -3.11 -40.30
CA VAL A 208 -13.18 -2.57 -40.51
C VAL A 208 -12.38 -3.54 -41.37
N ALA A 209 -11.67 -2.99 -42.36
CA ALA A 209 -10.81 -3.75 -43.25
C ALA A 209 -9.52 -4.22 -42.54
N ASN A 210 -9.11 -5.47 -42.78
CA ASN A 210 -7.87 -6.03 -42.23
C ASN A 210 -6.61 -5.55 -43.01
N ASP A 211 -5.45 -6.11 -42.68
CA ASP A 211 -4.14 -5.86 -43.33
C ASP A 211 -4.14 -6.08 -44.86
N LYS A 212 -5.04 -6.93 -45.37
CA LYS A 212 -5.24 -7.20 -46.80
C LYS A 212 -6.37 -6.37 -47.39
N GLY A 213 -6.87 -5.36 -46.67
CA GLY A 213 -7.99 -4.52 -47.09
C GLY A 213 -9.34 -5.26 -47.06
N PHE A 214 -9.38 -6.51 -46.62
CA PHE A 214 -10.59 -7.33 -46.65
C PHE A 214 -11.51 -7.02 -45.48
N TYR A 215 -12.81 -6.88 -45.74
CA TYR A 215 -13.84 -6.71 -44.73
C TYR A 215 -14.97 -7.72 -44.91
N ARG A 216 -15.67 -8.02 -43.82
CA ARG A 216 -16.84 -8.90 -43.77
C ARG A 216 -17.81 -8.41 -42.70
N ARG A 217 -19.11 -8.40 -43.01
CA ARG A 217 -20.17 -8.10 -42.04
C ARG A 217 -21.42 -8.92 -42.31
N GLY A 218 -21.92 -9.58 -41.27
CA GLY A 218 -23.27 -10.15 -41.28
C GLY A 218 -24.34 -9.06 -41.17
N VAL A 219 -25.37 -9.11 -42.00
CA VAL A 219 -26.49 -8.17 -41.95
C VAL A 219 -27.79 -8.89 -42.25
N LEU A 220 -28.90 -8.35 -41.74
CA LEU A 220 -30.22 -8.89 -42.04
C LEU A 220 -30.59 -8.61 -43.50
N GLU A 221 -31.61 -9.31 -43.97
CA GLU A 221 -32.17 -9.06 -45.29
C GLU A 221 -32.69 -7.61 -45.37
N ASN A 222 -32.09 -6.81 -46.26
CA ASN A 222 -32.44 -5.40 -46.48
C ASN A 222 -31.74 -4.82 -47.72
N ASP A 223 -32.04 -3.54 -48.02
CA ASP A 223 -31.35 -2.69 -48.98
C ASP A 223 -30.45 -1.67 -48.26
N TYR A 224 -29.14 -1.69 -48.51
CA TYR A 224 -28.13 -0.93 -47.75
C TYR A 224 -27.38 0.13 -48.58
N ASN A 225 -26.97 1.22 -47.92
CA ASN A 225 -25.91 2.12 -48.39
C ASN A 225 -24.62 1.79 -47.64
N LEU A 226 -23.51 1.65 -48.36
CA LEU A 226 -22.19 1.35 -47.81
C LEU A 226 -21.29 2.56 -47.98
N THR A 227 -20.88 3.21 -46.90
CA THR A 227 -19.91 4.32 -46.92
C THR A 227 -18.58 3.83 -46.37
N VAL A 228 -17.51 3.97 -47.14
CA VAL A 228 -16.16 3.56 -46.76
C VAL A 228 -15.26 4.77 -46.57
N SER A 229 -14.54 4.84 -45.46
CA SER A 229 -13.61 5.91 -45.11
C SER A 229 -12.31 5.38 -44.51
N ALA A 230 -11.19 6.06 -44.79
CA ALA A 230 -9.88 5.78 -44.20
C ALA A 230 -9.08 7.08 -44.06
N PHE A 231 -8.23 7.18 -43.04
CA PHE A 231 -7.37 8.35 -42.85
C PHE A 231 -6.47 8.55 -44.08
N GLY A 232 -6.42 9.77 -44.60
CA GLY A 232 -5.66 10.09 -45.80
C GLY A 232 -6.36 9.80 -47.13
N TYR A 233 -7.62 9.36 -47.11
CA TYR A 233 -8.40 9.04 -48.32
C TYR A 233 -9.72 9.79 -48.37
N GLN A 234 -10.21 10.05 -49.59
CA GLN A 234 -11.55 10.55 -49.82
C GLN A 234 -12.58 9.41 -49.65
N PRO A 235 -13.60 9.57 -48.78
CA PRO A 235 -14.62 8.54 -48.60
C PRO A 235 -15.41 8.24 -49.87
N GLN A 236 -15.89 7.01 -50.02
CA GLN A 236 -16.79 6.59 -51.09
C GLN A 236 -18.07 6.00 -50.54
N THR A 237 -19.17 6.11 -51.29
CA THR A 237 -20.45 5.49 -50.92
C THR A 237 -21.02 4.68 -52.10
N ARG A 238 -21.38 3.43 -51.83
CA ARG A 238 -22.18 2.57 -52.71
C ARG A 238 -23.63 2.62 -52.25
N LEU A 239 -24.53 2.94 -53.17
CA LEU A 239 -25.96 3.00 -52.87
C LEU A 239 -26.64 1.70 -53.31
N SER A 240 -27.63 1.28 -52.52
CA SER A 240 -28.55 0.19 -52.83
C SER A 240 -27.93 -1.19 -53.03
N VAL A 241 -27.26 -1.70 -52.00
CA VAL A 241 -26.72 -3.06 -51.92
C VAL A 241 -27.77 -3.96 -51.26
N ILE A 242 -28.40 -4.83 -52.05
CA ILE A 242 -29.46 -5.73 -51.61
C ILE A 242 -28.85 -7.01 -51.04
N VAL A 243 -29.20 -7.34 -49.80
CA VAL A 243 -28.78 -8.58 -49.12
C VAL A 243 -30.01 -9.43 -48.81
N THR A 244 -29.94 -10.73 -49.10
CA THR A 244 -30.99 -11.72 -48.75
C THR A 244 -30.51 -12.67 -47.66
N ALA A 245 -31.43 -13.27 -46.89
CA ALA A 245 -31.07 -14.18 -45.79
C ALA A 245 -30.14 -15.33 -46.26
N GLY A 246 -29.06 -15.56 -45.53
CA GLY A 246 -28.04 -16.58 -45.82
C GLY A 246 -27.19 -16.35 -47.08
N SER A 247 -27.40 -15.27 -47.83
CA SER A 247 -26.61 -14.96 -49.04
C SER A 247 -25.27 -14.28 -48.72
N VAL A 248 -24.32 -14.30 -49.66
CA VAL A 248 -23.07 -13.53 -49.60
C VAL A 248 -23.03 -12.56 -50.77
N VAL A 249 -22.84 -11.27 -50.48
CA VAL A 249 -22.75 -10.16 -51.43
C VAL A 249 -21.35 -9.56 -51.37
N THR A 250 -20.70 -9.38 -52.52
CA THR A 250 -19.33 -8.84 -52.60
C THR A 250 -19.33 -7.40 -53.12
N GLU A 251 -18.73 -6.47 -52.39
CA GLU A 251 -18.61 -5.05 -52.75
C GLU A 251 -17.19 -4.51 -52.51
N ASP A 252 -16.43 -4.33 -53.58
CA ASP A 252 -15.08 -3.77 -53.49
C ASP A 252 -15.08 -2.23 -53.60
N PHE A 253 -14.11 -1.60 -52.93
CA PHE A 253 -13.93 -0.14 -52.89
C PHE A 253 -12.51 0.26 -53.25
N SER A 254 -12.39 1.33 -54.03
CA SER A 254 -11.11 1.87 -54.50
C SER A 254 -11.03 3.36 -54.17
N LEU A 255 -10.42 3.69 -53.02
CA LEU A 255 -10.45 5.02 -52.44
C LEU A 255 -9.36 5.93 -53.04
N PRO A 256 -9.70 7.16 -53.50
CA PRO A 256 -8.70 8.14 -53.91
C PRO A 256 -7.94 8.70 -52.69
N PRO A 257 -6.59 8.73 -52.70
CA PRO A 257 -5.83 9.39 -51.63
C PRO A 257 -6.03 10.92 -51.67
N LEU A 258 -6.03 11.55 -50.50
CA LEU A 258 -6.08 13.02 -50.36
C LEU A 258 -4.72 13.65 -50.68
N PRO A 259 -4.68 14.89 -51.19
CA PRO A 259 -3.42 15.62 -51.36
C PRO A 259 -2.70 15.83 -50.02
N THR A 260 -1.39 15.60 -50.00
CA THR A 260 -0.56 15.68 -48.79
C THR A 260 0.44 16.84 -48.82
N GLY A 261 0.87 17.29 -47.64
CA GLY A 261 2.14 17.98 -47.43
C GLY A 261 3.13 17.07 -46.71
N VAL A 262 4.36 17.54 -46.48
CA VAL A 262 5.40 16.77 -45.78
C VAL A 262 5.86 17.52 -44.53
N ILE A 263 5.92 16.85 -43.38
CA ILE A 263 6.67 17.33 -42.22
C ILE A 263 8.04 16.66 -42.25
N THR A 264 9.12 17.43 -42.15
CA THR A 264 10.48 16.91 -42.00
C THR A 264 11.15 17.49 -40.77
N GLY A 265 12.17 16.82 -40.27
CA GLY A 265 12.90 17.30 -39.11
C GLY A 265 14.07 16.43 -38.72
N VAL A 266 14.75 16.85 -37.66
CA VAL A 266 15.80 16.07 -36.98
C VAL A 266 15.43 15.90 -35.51
N VAL A 267 15.66 14.70 -34.96
CA VAL A 267 15.59 14.41 -33.53
C VAL A 267 17.01 14.29 -32.98
N ALA A 268 17.31 15.04 -31.92
CA ALA A 268 18.61 15.04 -31.26
C ALA A 268 18.49 15.13 -29.73
N GLU A 269 19.53 14.69 -29.02
CA GLU A 269 19.67 14.87 -27.58
C GLU A 269 19.92 16.35 -27.24
N ALA A 270 19.26 16.86 -26.20
CA ALA A 270 19.22 18.30 -25.94
C ALA A 270 20.55 18.94 -25.57
N ASP A 271 21.37 18.25 -24.78
CA ASP A 271 22.61 18.83 -24.26
C ASP A 271 23.81 18.61 -25.21
N SER A 272 23.92 17.42 -25.81
CA SER A 272 25.05 17.08 -26.69
C SER A 272 24.79 17.38 -28.17
N GLY A 273 23.52 17.50 -28.60
CA GLY A 273 23.13 17.60 -30.00
C GLY A 273 23.33 16.30 -30.80
N ILE A 274 23.62 15.18 -30.14
CA ILE A 274 23.79 13.88 -30.80
C ILE A 274 22.46 13.47 -31.46
N PRO A 275 22.46 13.07 -32.75
CA PRO A 275 21.24 12.61 -33.40
C PRO A 275 20.69 11.33 -32.77
N LEU A 276 19.37 11.25 -32.61
CA LEU A 276 18.71 10.13 -31.93
C LEU A 276 17.91 9.27 -32.92
N SER A 277 17.92 7.96 -32.68
CA SER A 277 16.86 7.09 -33.18
C SER A 277 15.62 7.29 -32.30
N ALA A 278 14.49 7.60 -32.92
CA ALA A 278 13.26 7.91 -32.22
C ALA A 278 12.04 7.46 -33.02
N THR A 279 10.94 7.20 -32.32
CA THR A 279 9.63 6.96 -32.95
C THR A 279 8.82 8.25 -32.87
N ILE A 280 8.31 8.70 -34.01
CA ILE A 280 7.41 9.85 -34.14
C ILE A 280 5.99 9.30 -34.34
N THR A 281 5.08 9.67 -33.46
CA THR A 281 3.64 9.33 -33.55
C THR A 281 2.86 10.60 -33.83
N VAL A 282 1.93 10.53 -34.78
CA VAL A 282 0.98 11.62 -35.06
C VAL A 282 -0.31 11.33 -34.30
N GLU A 283 -0.55 12.07 -33.21
CA GLU A 283 -1.63 11.79 -32.27
C GLU A 283 -3.01 11.80 -32.96
N ASN A 284 -3.90 10.90 -32.54
CA ASN A 284 -5.24 10.70 -33.11
C ASN A 284 -5.26 10.29 -34.60
N THR A 285 -4.16 9.74 -35.10
CA THR A 285 -4.06 9.17 -36.45
C THR A 285 -3.33 7.83 -36.40
N PRO A 286 -3.45 6.97 -37.42
CA PRO A 286 -2.68 5.73 -37.49
C PRO A 286 -1.21 5.93 -37.93
N ILE A 287 -0.74 7.18 -38.08
CA ILE A 287 0.57 7.45 -38.69
C ILE A 287 1.69 7.48 -37.65
N THR A 288 2.72 6.69 -37.91
CA THR A 288 4.00 6.69 -37.19
C THR A 288 5.18 6.73 -38.17
N ALA A 289 6.31 7.30 -37.76
CA ALA A 289 7.58 7.25 -38.49
C ALA A 289 8.76 6.99 -37.55
N ALA A 290 9.88 6.55 -38.09
CA ALA A 290 11.14 6.41 -37.36
C ALA A 290 12.14 7.47 -37.81
N ALA A 291 12.83 8.09 -36.85
CA ALA A 291 14.01 8.91 -37.12
C ALA A 291 15.20 8.01 -37.45
N ASN A 292 15.97 8.42 -38.45
CA ASN A 292 17.17 7.70 -38.88
C ASN A 292 18.22 7.69 -37.75
N PRO A 293 18.76 6.53 -37.35
CA PRO A 293 19.67 6.42 -36.21
C PRO A 293 21.03 7.11 -36.42
N LEU A 294 21.43 7.40 -37.66
CA LEU A 294 22.73 8.00 -37.96
C LEU A 294 22.71 9.53 -37.96
N ASN A 295 21.56 10.13 -38.29
CA ASN A 295 21.46 11.58 -38.49
C ASN A 295 20.17 12.20 -37.92
N GLY A 296 19.33 11.43 -37.24
CA GLY A 296 18.11 11.87 -36.58
C GLY A 296 16.98 12.30 -37.51
N GLN A 297 17.17 12.21 -38.83
CA GLN A 297 16.22 12.74 -39.80
C GLN A 297 14.94 11.91 -39.88
N TYR A 298 13.80 12.58 -39.99
CA TYR A 298 12.51 11.95 -40.25
C TYR A 298 11.69 12.74 -41.29
N ALA A 299 10.72 12.06 -41.90
CA ALA A 299 9.76 12.66 -42.81
C ALA A 299 8.38 11.98 -42.68
N LEU A 300 7.31 12.76 -42.72
CA LEU A 300 5.92 12.33 -42.60
C LEU A 300 5.10 12.99 -43.71
N ALA A 301 4.48 12.18 -44.58
CA ALA A 301 3.50 12.68 -45.54
C ALA A 301 2.10 12.62 -44.93
N LEU A 302 1.42 13.76 -44.81
CA LEU A 302 0.13 13.87 -44.13
C LEU A 302 -0.84 14.72 -44.97
N PRO A 303 -2.16 14.46 -44.91
CA PRO A 303 -3.16 15.36 -45.48
C PRO A 303 -3.08 16.76 -44.86
N ALA A 304 -3.58 17.78 -45.56
CA ALA A 304 -3.61 19.12 -45.02
C ALA A 304 -4.41 19.19 -43.70
N GLY A 305 -3.84 19.83 -42.68
CA GLY A 305 -4.39 19.84 -41.32
C GLY A 305 -3.37 20.36 -40.30
N VAL A 306 -3.75 20.34 -39.03
CA VAL A 306 -2.87 20.67 -37.89
C VAL A 306 -2.78 19.43 -37.01
N TYR A 307 -1.57 18.98 -36.74
CA TYR A 307 -1.33 17.72 -36.04
C TYR A 307 -0.43 17.91 -34.83
N THR A 308 -0.68 17.13 -33.77
CA THR A 308 0.25 16.98 -32.65
C THR A 308 1.15 15.79 -32.93
N LEU A 309 2.46 16.03 -32.86
CA LEU A 309 3.51 15.03 -32.97
C LEU A 309 4.03 14.71 -31.57
N SER A 310 4.18 13.42 -31.26
CA SER A 310 4.84 12.92 -30.06
C SER A 310 6.07 12.10 -30.48
N VAL A 311 7.23 12.40 -29.88
CA VAL A 311 8.53 11.82 -30.24
C VAL A 311 9.15 11.15 -29.02
N ALA A 312 9.44 9.86 -29.16
CA ALA A 312 9.96 9.03 -28.09
C ALA A 312 11.30 8.38 -28.49
N SER A 313 12.29 8.46 -27.61
CA SER A 313 13.56 7.75 -27.69
C SER A 313 13.91 7.21 -26.30
N PRO A 314 14.31 5.94 -26.15
CA PRO A 314 14.74 5.40 -24.86
C PRO A 314 15.83 6.25 -24.19
N GLY A 315 15.75 6.43 -22.87
CA GLY A 315 16.68 7.27 -22.11
C GLY A 315 16.48 8.78 -22.27
N HIS A 316 15.32 9.21 -22.78
CA HIS A 316 14.99 10.62 -22.97
C HIS A 316 13.54 10.92 -22.58
N ARG A 317 13.25 12.21 -22.34
CA ARG A 317 11.87 12.71 -22.22
C ARG A 317 11.17 12.69 -23.57
N ILE A 318 9.85 12.51 -23.54
CA ILE A 318 8.97 12.57 -24.72
C ILE A 318 8.87 14.02 -25.18
N GLY A 319 9.17 14.27 -26.46
CA GLY A 319 8.97 15.58 -27.08
C GLY A 319 7.60 15.69 -27.72
N ARG A 320 6.87 16.79 -27.51
CA ARG A 320 5.61 17.08 -28.23
C ARG A 320 5.64 18.42 -28.94
N ALA A 321 5.08 18.47 -30.14
CA ALA A 321 4.94 19.71 -30.91
C ALA A 321 3.69 19.67 -31.79
N VAL A 322 3.08 20.84 -32.00
CA VAL A 322 1.97 21.01 -32.95
C VAL A 322 2.52 21.56 -34.26
N ALA A 323 2.24 20.89 -35.37
CA ALA A 323 2.76 21.25 -36.69
C ALA A 323 1.63 21.33 -37.75
N PRO A 324 1.55 22.43 -38.52
CA PRO A 324 0.62 22.54 -39.65
C PRO A 324 1.16 21.86 -40.90
N VAL A 325 0.25 21.31 -41.70
CA VAL A 325 0.53 20.69 -42.99
C VAL A 325 -0.31 21.36 -44.07
N THR A 326 0.36 21.86 -45.11
CA THR A 326 -0.26 22.45 -46.29
C THR A 326 0.05 21.58 -47.51
N VAL A 327 -0.92 21.39 -48.40
CA VAL A 327 -0.76 20.58 -49.61
C VAL A 327 0.45 21.03 -50.43
N ASN A 328 1.28 20.09 -50.86
CA ASN A 328 2.49 20.31 -51.67
C ASN A 328 3.55 21.23 -51.03
N GLN A 329 3.51 21.43 -49.71
CA GLN A 329 4.53 22.16 -48.96
C GLN A 329 5.27 21.24 -47.99
N THR A 330 6.47 21.67 -47.59
CA THR A 330 7.28 21.03 -46.55
C THR A 330 7.34 21.92 -45.32
N THR A 331 6.91 21.39 -44.17
CA THR A 331 7.03 22.03 -42.85
C THR A 331 8.21 21.41 -42.11
N ARG A 332 9.11 22.23 -41.54
CA ARG A 332 10.24 21.73 -40.75
C ARG A 332 9.91 21.80 -39.26
N GLN A 333 10.06 20.68 -38.55
CA GLN A 333 9.88 20.57 -37.10
C GLN A 333 11.01 19.73 -36.50
N ASP A 334 11.91 20.33 -35.74
CA ASP A 334 12.96 19.58 -35.04
C ASP A 334 12.54 19.25 -33.61
N PHE A 335 13.17 18.22 -33.04
CA PHE A 335 13.00 17.83 -31.65
C PHE A 335 14.36 17.73 -30.95
N SER A 336 14.42 18.34 -29.77
CA SER A 336 15.57 18.32 -28.87
C SER A 336 15.09 17.68 -27.56
N LEU A 337 15.52 16.44 -27.30
CA LEU A 337 14.99 15.63 -26.20
C LEU A 337 15.93 15.67 -24.99
N PRO A 338 15.48 16.12 -23.81
CA PRO A 338 16.25 16.03 -22.57
C PRO A 338 16.57 14.58 -22.19
N VAL A 339 17.79 14.34 -21.71
CA VAL A 339 18.18 13.03 -21.15
C VAL A 339 17.32 12.70 -19.93
N ALA A 340 16.95 11.42 -19.80
CA ALA A 340 16.20 10.88 -18.67
C ALA A 340 16.66 9.45 -18.37
N PRO A 341 16.47 8.94 -17.14
CA PRO A 341 16.71 7.53 -16.86
C PRO A 341 15.85 6.65 -17.75
N THR A 342 16.38 5.49 -18.12
CA THR A 342 15.57 4.38 -18.64
C THR A 342 14.72 3.81 -17.50
N ILE A 343 13.41 3.69 -17.72
CA ILE A 343 12.44 3.28 -16.70
C ILE A 343 11.75 1.98 -17.11
N LEU A 344 11.76 1.00 -16.21
CA LEU A 344 10.87 -0.16 -16.28
C LEU A 344 9.76 0.00 -15.24
N LEU A 345 8.50 0.08 -15.71
CA LEU A 345 7.31 0.02 -14.87
C LEU A 345 6.82 -1.43 -14.76
N VAL A 346 7.06 -2.05 -13.61
CA VAL A 346 6.59 -3.40 -13.28
C VAL A 346 5.22 -3.29 -12.62
N ASP A 347 4.22 -3.97 -13.18
CA ASP A 347 2.85 -4.05 -12.66
C ASP A 347 2.58 -5.48 -12.18
N SER A 348 2.60 -5.69 -10.87
CA SER A 348 2.28 -6.97 -10.24
C SER A 348 0.82 -7.10 -9.86
N GLY A 349 -0.05 -6.13 -10.16
CA GLY A 349 -1.48 -6.30 -9.92
C GLY A 349 -2.21 -7.35 -10.80
N PRO A 350 -1.88 -7.59 -12.09
CA PRO A 350 -2.66 -8.46 -12.97
C PRO A 350 -2.74 -9.92 -12.52
N TRP A 351 -1.70 -10.49 -11.92
CA TRP A 351 -1.71 -11.91 -11.51
C TRP A 351 -2.78 -12.19 -10.43
N TYR A 352 -3.14 -11.17 -9.65
CA TYR A 352 -4.23 -11.23 -8.66
C TYR A 352 -5.48 -10.44 -9.07
N ASN A 353 -5.62 -10.09 -10.35
CA ASN A 353 -6.74 -9.30 -10.91
C ASN A 353 -6.91 -7.89 -10.30
N ALA A 354 -5.83 -7.29 -9.80
CA ALA A 354 -5.81 -6.04 -9.06
C ALA A 354 -4.94 -4.95 -9.70
N SER A 355 -4.62 -5.04 -11.01
CA SER A 355 -3.80 -4.03 -11.72
C SER A 355 -4.32 -2.60 -11.54
N GLN A 356 -3.40 -1.69 -11.21
CA GLN A 356 -3.59 -0.25 -11.03
C GLN A 356 -2.57 0.57 -11.84
N ILE A 357 -1.94 -0.06 -12.85
CA ILE A 357 -0.84 0.52 -13.63
C ILE A 357 -1.18 1.86 -14.29
N SER A 358 -2.46 2.08 -14.64
CA SER A 358 -2.91 3.32 -15.30
C SER A 358 -2.58 4.58 -14.51
N TYR A 359 -2.56 4.50 -13.17
CA TYR A 359 -2.20 5.63 -12.31
C TYR A 359 -0.72 6.00 -12.40
N TYR A 360 0.15 5.00 -12.57
CA TYR A 360 1.59 5.16 -12.72
C TYR A 360 1.92 5.65 -14.13
N GLN A 361 1.28 5.07 -15.16
CA GLN A 361 1.38 5.52 -16.54
C GLN A 361 0.96 6.98 -16.68
N GLN A 362 -0.19 7.33 -16.10
CA GLN A 362 -0.68 8.71 -16.10
C GLN A 362 0.31 9.68 -15.42
N ALA A 363 0.94 9.29 -14.30
CA ALA A 363 1.95 10.12 -13.65
C ALA A 363 3.24 10.27 -14.49
N LEU A 364 3.71 9.20 -15.16
CA LEU A 364 4.88 9.24 -16.04
C LEU A 364 4.61 10.02 -17.33
N ASP A 365 3.42 9.85 -17.92
CA ASP A 365 2.97 10.54 -19.13
C ASP A 365 2.83 12.05 -18.88
N ASP A 366 2.29 12.45 -17.71
CA ASP A 366 2.20 13.86 -17.28
C ASP A 366 3.57 14.53 -17.11
N LEU A 367 4.61 13.71 -16.90
CA LEU A 367 5.98 14.14 -16.74
C LEU A 367 6.81 13.93 -18.02
N ASP A 368 6.21 13.47 -19.11
CA ASP A 368 6.91 13.18 -20.36
C ASP A 368 8.06 12.16 -20.21
N TYR A 369 7.95 11.20 -19.29
CA TYR A 369 8.92 10.12 -19.21
C TYR A 369 8.63 9.03 -20.24
N TYR A 370 9.67 8.56 -20.94
CA TYR A 370 9.61 7.29 -21.65
C TYR A 370 9.81 6.12 -20.68
N TYR A 371 9.01 5.06 -20.82
CA TYR A 371 9.11 3.87 -20.00
C TYR A 371 8.65 2.63 -20.76
N ASP A 372 9.24 1.48 -20.41
CA ASP A 372 8.71 0.18 -20.78
C ASP A 372 7.82 -0.36 -19.66
N THR A 373 6.88 -1.25 -20.02
CA THR A 373 6.00 -1.89 -19.03
C THR A 373 6.22 -3.39 -18.98
N ARG A 374 6.20 -3.94 -17.77
CA ARG A 374 6.23 -5.39 -17.53
C ARG A 374 5.06 -5.78 -16.63
N ARG A 375 4.00 -6.29 -17.25
CA ARG A 375 2.82 -6.79 -16.55
C ARG A 375 3.05 -8.23 -16.11
N ILE A 376 2.87 -8.52 -14.83
CA ILE A 376 2.98 -9.87 -14.26
C ILE A 376 1.58 -10.45 -14.19
N LYS A 377 1.26 -11.39 -15.08
CA LYS A 377 -0.06 -12.06 -15.13
C LYS A 377 0.05 -13.53 -14.73
N PHE A 378 1.12 -14.20 -15.13
CA PHE A 378 1.40 -15.60 -14.85
C PHE A 378 2.71 -15.76 -14.08
N ILE A 379 2.62 -16.31 -12.89
CA ILE A 379 3.78 -16.62 -12.05
C ILE A 379 4.18 -18.09 -12.23
N PRO A 380 5.50 -18.40 -12.37
CA PRO A 380 6.64 -17.47 -12.31
C PRO A 380 7.03 -16.83 -13.66
N GLN A 381 6.38 -17.15 -14.78
CA GLN A 381 6.87 -16.85 -16.14
C GLN A 381 7.03 -15.35 -16.41
N ASP A 382 6.13 -14.52 -15.87
CA ASP A 382 6.14 -13.09 -16.11
C ASP A 382 7.00 -12.31 -15.11
N VAL A 383 7.44 -12.95 -14.01
CA VAL A 383 8.27 -12.31 -12.99
C VAL A 383 9.62 -11.90 -13.62
N PRO A 384 10.02 -10.61 -13.57
CA PRO A 384 11.27 -10.17 -14.16
C PRO A 384 12.47 -10.85 -13.50
N ILE A 385 13.42 -11.30 -14.31
CA ILE A 385 14.72 -11.77 -13.82
C ILE A 385 15.68 -10.59 -13.63
N SER A 386 16.76 -10.82 -12.87
CA SER A 386 17.78 -9.79 -12.59
C SER A 386 18.33 -9.12 -13.87
N ALA A 387 18.61 -9.88 -14.92
CA ALA A 387 19.10 -9.34 -16.19
C ALA A 387 18.10 -8.38 -16.87
N THR A 388 16.79 -8.60 -16.69
CA THR A 388 15.76 -7.69 -17.19
C THR A 388 15.75 -6.39 -16.40
N LEU A 389 15.84 -6.47 -15.07
CA LEU A 389 15.82 -5.28 -14.20
C LEU A 389 17.08 -4.42 -14.40
N GLN A 390 18.26 -5.05 -14.51
CA GLN A 390 19.55 -4.37 -14.68
C GLN A 390 19.73 -3.70 -16.05
N ALA A 391 18.83 -3.92 -17.00
CA ALA A 391 18.81 -3.19 -18.27
C ALA A 391 18.27 -1.75 -18.13
N TYR A 392 17.74 -1.39 -16.97
CA TYR A 392 17.11 -0.10 -16.70
C TYR A 392 17.76 0.65 -15.53
N ASP A 393 17.88 1.96 -15.66
CA ASP A 393 18.40 2.84 -14.60
C ASP A 393 17.48 2.87 -13.39
N VAL A 394 16.17 2.80 -13.63
CA VAL A 394 15.12 2.87 -12.61
C VAL A 394 14.09 1.77 -12.83
N VAL A 395 13.72 1.07 -11.77
CA VAL A 395 12.57 0.17 -11.70
C VAL A 395 11.51 0.79 -10.82
N ILE A 396 10.32 1.01 -11.37
CA ILE A 396 9.12 1.37 -10.61
C ILE A 396 8.28 0.11 -10.46
N TRP A 397 7.92 -0.26 -9.24
CA TRP A 397 7.19 -1.48 -8.93
C TRP A 397 5.85 -1.14 -8.27
N SER A 398 4.76 -1.39 -8.99
CA SER A 398 3.40 -1.27 -8.49
C SER A 398 2.93 -2.61 -7.93
N ALA A 399 2.68 -2.67 -6.62
CA ALA A 399 2.27 -3.85 -5.87
C ALA A 399 0.97 -3.62 -5.06
N PRO A 400 -0.20 -3.47 -5.72
CA PRO A 400 -1.40 -2.94 -5.05
C PRO A 400 -2.02 -3.85 -3.98
N LEU A 401 -1.86 -5.18 -4.10
CA LEU A 401 -2.39 -6.21 -3.18
C LEU A 401 -1.43 -7.41 -3.08
N ASP A 402 -0.15 -7.18 -3.29
CA ASP A 402 0.90 -8.20 -3.26
C ASP A 402 2.23 -7.59 -2.83
N SER A 403 3.30 -8.37 -2.93
CA SER A 403 4.66 -7.89 -2.70
C SER A 403 5.66 -8.60 -3.61
N PRO A 404 6.81 -7.98 -3.91
CA PRO A 404 7.86 -8.64 -4.67
C PRO A 404 8.33 -9.96 -4.03
N GLY A 405 8.45 -10.02 -2.71
CA GLY A 405 8.84 -11.25 -2.02
C GLY A 405 7.80 -12.35 -2.10
N TYR A 406 6.51 -12.01 -2.02
CA TYR A 406 5.41 -12.97 -2.13
C TYR A 406 5.38 -13.66 -3.51
N ILE A 407 5.68 -12.92 -4.58
CA ILE A 407 5.76 -13.47 -5.94
C ILE A 407 7.15 -14.00 -6.33
N ASN A 408 8.08 -14.12 -5.36
CA ASN A 408 9.46 -14.58 -5.54
C ASN A 408 10.31 -13.72 -6.50
N ALA A 409 10.08 -12.42 -6.53
CA ALA A 409 10.92 -11.43 -7.19
C ALA A 409 12.06 -10.89 -6.30
N ASP A 410 12.07 -11.24 -5.00
CA ASP A 410 13.04 -10.72 -4.02
C ASP A 410 14.50 -10.94 -4.43
N GLY A 411 14.82 -12.11 -5.00
CA GLY A 411 16.16 -12.41 -5.49
C GLY A 411 16.60 -11.49 -6.64
N ALA A 412 15.71 -11.22 -7.60
CA ALA A 412 16.00 -10.35 -8.73
C ALA A 412 16.17 -8.89 -8.30
N LEU A 413 15.30 -8.40 -7.40
CA LEU A 413 15.42 -7.04 -6.83
C LEU A 413 16.69 -6.88 -6.00
N LYS A 414 17.05 -7.88 -5.19
CA LYS A 414 18.32 -7.87 -4.44
C LYS A 414 19.52 -7.72 -5.36
N ASP A 415 19.57 -8.49 -6.45
CA ASP A 415 20.66 -8.45 -7.41
C ASP A 415 20.68 -7.13 -8.20
N TYR A 416 19.51 -6.58 -8.53
CA TYR A 416 19.37 -5.25 -9.13
C TYR A 416 19.91 -4.14 -8.24
N LEU A 417 19.50 -4.11 -6.96
CA LEU A 417 19.99 -3.13 -5.98
C LEU A 417 21.49 -3.32 -5.71
N LYS A 418 21.98 -4.56 -5.63
CA LYS A 418 23.42 -4.83 -5.48
C LYS A 418 24.24 -4.28 -6.65
N ALA A 419 23.68 -4.24 -7.86
CA ALA A 419 24.31 -3.66 -9.04
C ALA A 419 24.21 -2.12 -9.12
N GLY A 420 23.63 -1.45 -8.12
CA GLY A 420 23.48 0.00 -8.07
C GLY A 420 22.17 0.53 -8.66
N GLY A 421 21.18 -0.35 -8.82
CA GLY A 421 19.85 0.00 -9.33
C GLY A 421 19.10 1.00 -8.47
N LYS A 422 17.99 1.53 -9.00
CA LYS A 422 17.15 2.52 -8.33
C LYS A 422 15.70 2.05 -8.32
N LEU A 423 15.16 1.78 -7.13
CA LEU A 423 13.85 1.15 -6.97
C LEU A 423 12.83 2.11 -6.38
N PHE A 424 11.72 2.34 -7.07
CA PHE A 424 10.54 2.98 -6.49
C PHE A 424 9.48 1.89 -6.28
N LEU A 425 9.25 1.48 -5.04
CA LEU A 425 8.32 0.40 -4.68
C LEU A 425 7.11 1.00 -3.95
N SER A 426 5.89 0.69 -4.39
CA SER A 426 4.68 1.16 -3.73
C SER A 426 3.57 0.11 -3.69
N GLY A 427 2.95 -0.05 -2.52
CA GLY A 427 1.88 -1.01 -2.26
C GLY A 427 1.50 -1.06 -0.78
N GLN A 428 0.23 -1.32 -0.47
CA GLN A 428 -0.30 -1.20 0.88
C GLN A 428 0.12 -2.33 1.83
N ASP A 429 0.22 -3.58 1.33
CA ASP A 429 0.54 -4.78 2.12
C ASP A 429 1.99 -5.28 1.90
N VAL A 430 2.84 -4.45 1.26
CA VAL A 430 4.17 -4.90 0.86
C VAL A 430 5.02 -5.26 2.08
N ALA A 431 4.96 -4.45 3.15
CA ALA A 431 5.69 -4.69 4.38
C ALA A 431 5.09 -5.85 5.19
N TYR A 432 3.76 -5.97 5.22
CA TYR A 432 3.10 -7.12 5.83
C TYR A 432 3.60 -8.44 5.22
N PHE A 433 3.56 -8.57 3.89
CA PHE A 433 3.99 -9.80 3.23
C PHE A 433 5.50 -10.02 3.33
N ASP A 434 6.32 -9.00 3.05
CA ASP A 434 7.78 -9.17 2.94
C ASP A 434 8.51 -9.08 4.28
N ASP A 435 7.84 -8.73 5.39
CA ASP A 435 8.46 -8.68 6.72
C ASP A 435 7.55 -9.12 7.88
N GLY A 436 6.28 -8.69 7.89
CA GLY A 436 5.33 -8.90 9.00
C GLY A 436 4.71 -10.29 9.09
N SER A 437 4.82 -11.11 8.05
CA SER A 437 4.18 -12.42 7.95
C SER A 437 5.18 -13.59 8.04
N TRP A 438 4.67 -14.82 8.02
CA TRP A 438 5.49 -16.03 7.94
C TRP A 438 6.28 -16.16 6.62
N PHE A 439 6.06 -15.25 5.67
CA PHE A 439 6.76 -15.14 4.39
C PHE A 439 7.91 -14.13 4.37
N ALA A 440 8.29 -13.57 5.52
CA ALA A 440 9.32 -12.53 5.62
C ALA A 440 10.57 -12.84 4.75
N LYS A 441 10.98 -11.86 3.95
CA LYS A 441 12.12 -11.94 3.05
C LYS A 441 13.25 -11.03 3.55
N PRO A 442 14.49 -11.53 3.70
CA PRO A 442 15.60 -10.73 4.22
C PRO A 442 15.86 -9.43 3.45
N TYR A 443 15.58 -9.40 2.14
CA TYR A 443 15.85 -8.21 1.31
C TYR A 443 15.12 -6.94 1.81
N TYR A 444 13.95 -7.09 2.44
CA TYR A 444 13.17 -5.96 2.93
C TYR A 444 13.92 -5.21 4.04
N ARG A 445 14.42 -5.92 5.05
CA ARG A 445 15.27 -5.34 6.11
C ARG A 445 16.69 -5.02 5.62
N ASP A 446 17.30 -5.94 4.87
CA ASP A 446 18.72 -5.84 4.49
C ASP A 446 18.99 -4.75 3.44
N TYR A 447 18.06 -4.57 2.50
CA TYR A 447 18.21 -3.65 1.36
C TYR A 447 17.23 -2.49 1.37
N LEU A 448 15.98 -2.68 1.78
CA LEU A 448 15.03 -1.56 1.88
C LEU A 448 15.08 -0.86 3.24
N LYS A 449 15.91 -1.34 4.17
CA LYS A 449 16.18 -0.74 5.48
C LYS A 449 14.90 -0.40 6.26
N ALA A 450 13.87 -1.20 6.05
CA ALA A 450 12.54 -1.02 6.60
C ALA A 450 12.12 -2.26 7.39
N GLN A 451 11.33 -2.05 8.43
CA GLN A 451 10.75 -3.10 9.26
C GLN A 451 9.27 -2.83 9.46
N PHE A 452 8.46 -3.88 9.34
CA PHE A 452 7.02 -3.84 9.59
C PHE A 452 6.70 -3.57 11.06
N ILE A 453 5.69 -2.74 11.31
CA ILE A 453 5.17 -2.40 12.64
C ILE A 453 3.69 -2.76 12.76
N ALA A 454 2.86 -2.35 11.81
CA ALA A 454 1.43 -2.62 11.81
C ALA A 454 0.88 -2.71 10.39
N ASP A 455 -0.17 -3.52 10.22
CA ASP A 455 -0.86 -3.82 8.95
C ASP A 455 -1.83 -2.70 8.54
N ASP A 456 -2.05 -1.70 9.40
CA ASP A 456 -2.99 -0.63 9.13
C ASP A 456 -2.62 0.63 9.91
N ALA A 457 -2.31 1.70 9.18
CA ALA A 457 -1.99 3.02 9.73
C ALA A 457 -3.16 3.72 10.43
N LYS A 458 -4.41 3.25 10.25
CA LYS A 458 -5.65 3.85 10.79
C LYS A 458 -5.89 5.31 10.35
N THR A 459 -5.18 5.78 9.33
CA THR A 459 -5.32 7.11 8.74
C THR A 459 -4.98 7.09 7.26
N ASP A 460 -5.66 7.94 6.50
CA ASP A 460 -5.41 8.18 5.07
C ASP A 460 -4.61 9.47 4.80
N LYS A 461 -4.29 10.23 5.85
CA LYS A 461 -3.51 11.48 5.76
C LYS A 461 -2.03 11.25 6.06
N ILE A 462 -1.19 11.84 5.21
CA ILE A 462 0.27 11.74 5.28
C ILE A 462 0.88 13.13 5.21
N THR A 463 1.82 13.39 6.10
CA THR A 463 2.56 14.65 6.22
C THR A 463 4.01 14.45 5.78
N PRO A 464 4.56 15.32 4.92
CA PRO A 464 5.96 15.25 4.52
C PRO A 464 6.89 15.71 5.64
N VAL A 465 8.09 15.16 5.67
CA VAL A 465 9.16 15.61 6.57
C VAL A 465 9.87 16.82 5.93
N SER A 466 10.02 17.90 6.70
CA SER A 466 10.69 19.11 6.20
C SER A 466 12.17 18.86 5.92
N GLY A 467 12.68 19.38 4.81
CA GLY A 467 14.06 19.17 4.35
C GLY A 467 14.31 17.84 3.64
N GLU A 468 13.29 16.99 3.49
CA GLU A 468 13.39 15.70 2.81
C GLU A 468 12.82 15.74 1.38
N ILE A 469 12.97 14.64 0.63
CA ILE A 469 12.73 14.60 -0.82
C ILE A 469 11.28 14.92 -1.24
N PHE A 470 10.32 14.82 -0.31
CA PHE A 470 8.91 15.14 -0.55
C PHE A 470 8.43 16.37 0.24
N ASP A 471 9.35 17.23 0.69
CA ASP A 471 9.01 18.44 1.44
C ASP A 471 7.97 19.29 0.70
N GLY A 472 7.01 19.82 1.45
CA GLY A 472 5.90 20.63 0.93
C GLY A 472 4.79 19.85 0.20
N LEU A 473 4.83 18.51 0.17
CA LEU A 473 3.81 17.68 -0.50
C LEU A 473 2.94 16.88 0.50
N PRO A 474 1.89 17.49 1.12
CA PRO A 474 0.92 16.75 1.92
C PRO A 474 0.06 15.85 1.04
N LEU A 475 -0.14 14.61 1.47
CA LEU A 475 -0.87 13.60 0.70
C LEU A 475 -2.12 13.13 1.43
N THR A 476 -3.10 12.68 0.65
CA THR A 476 -4.24 11.91 1.13
C THR A 476 -4.40 10.70 0.21
N ILE A 477 -4.46 9.51 0.78
CA ILE A 477 -4.48 8.23 0.05
C ILE A 477 -5.89 7.62 -0.07
N SER A 478 -6.92 8.48 -0.03
CA SER A 478 -8.32 8.12 -0.15
C SER A 478 -9.12 9.17 -0.93
N GLY A 479 -10.17 8.71 -1.63
CA GLY A 479 -11.08 9.55 -2.40
C GLY A 479 -10.46 10.23 -3.63
N GLY A 480 -11.06 11.35 -4.04
CA GLY A 480 -10.63 12.14 -5.21
C GLY A 480 -10.70 11.35 -6.52
N ASP A 481 -9.66 11.45 -7.34
CA ASP A 481 -9.49 10.65 -8.55
C ASP A 481 -8.63 9.39 -8.32
N GLY A 482 -8.20 9.13 -7.08
CA GLY A 482 -7.44 7.95 -6.70
C GLY A 482 -8.27 6.66 -6.78
N ALA A 483 -7.60 5.51 -6.74
CA ALA A 483 -8.23 4.19 -6.84
C ALA A 483 -9.14 3.86 -5.64
N ASN A 484 -9.02 4.61 -4.54
CA ASN A 484 -9.79 4.43 -3.30
C ASN A 484 -9.79 2.98 -2.79
N ASN A 485 -8.62 2.35 -2.87
CA ASN A 485 -8.37 0.93 -2.59
C ASN A 485 -7.37 0.71 -1.44
N GLN A 486 -7.05 1.76 -0.67
CA GLN A 486 -6.11 1.71 0.45
C GLN A 486 -6.85 1.30 1.72
N GLN A 487 -6.99 -0.01 1.92
CA GLN A 487 -7.66 -0.62 3.07
C GLN A 487 -6.69 -0.89 4.23
N PHE A 488 -5.47 -1.29 3.91
CA PHE A 488 -4.45 -1.75 4.87
C PHE A 488 -3.09 -1.11 4.52
N PRO A 489 -2.95 0.23 4.60
CA PRO A 489 -1.64 0.86 4.42
C PRO A 489 -0.73 0.49 5.59
N ASP A 490 0.37 -0.19 5.30
CA ASP A 490 1.36 -0.64 6.28
C ASP A 490 2.01 0.53 7.05
N VAL A 491 2.29 0.30 8.33
CA VAL A 491 3.17 1.15 9.14
C VAL A 491 4.52 0.47 9.25
N ILE A 492 5.59 1.20 8.92
CA ILE A 492 6.96 0.72 9.01
C ILE A 492 7.84 1.61 9.90
N THR A 493 9.00 1.09 10.28
CA THR A 493 10.11 1.82 10.89
C THR A 493 11.41 1.58 10.13
N LEU A 494 12.44 2.39 10.40
CA LEU A 494 13.77 2.21 9.81
C LEU A 494 14.57 1.18 10.62
N THR A 495 15.22 0.23 9.93
CA THR A 495 16.17 -0.67 10.59
C THR A 495 17.55 -0.03 10.74
N ASP A 496 17.89 0.95 9.90
CA ASP A 496 19.18 1.62 9.90
C ASP A 496 19.06 3.06 9.35
N SER A 497 19.13 4.03 10.26
CA SER A 497 19.01 5.45 9.94
C SER A 497 20.25 6.06 9.28
N ASP A 498 21.36 5.33 9.16
CA ASP A 498 22.52 5.84 8.43
C ASP A 498 22.33 5.73 6.92
N PHE A 499 21.64 4.68 6.50
CA PHE A 499 21.45 4.37 5.09
C PHE A 499 20.07 4.80 4.58
N ALA A 500 19.14 5.08 5.49
CA ALA A 500 17.77 5.45 5.18
C ALA A 500 17.28 6.62 6.03
N ALA A 501 16.31 7.36 5.50
CA ALA A 501 15.66 8.48 6.19
C ALA A 501 14.15 8.43 5.96
N GLN A 502 13.40 8.86 6.96
CA GLN A 502 11.95 9.02 6.88
C GLN A 502 11.62 10.28 6.09
N THR A 503 10.78 10.17 5.06
CA THR A 503 10.42 11.29 4.18
C THR A 503 8.93 11.64 4.25
N LEU A 504 8.11 10.67 4.67
CA LEU A 504 6.67 10.81 4.88
C LEU A 504 6.27 10.19 6.24
N VAL A 505 5.27 10.78 6.90
CA VAL A 505 4.75 10.33 8.19
C VAL A 505 3.23 10.26 8.14
N TYR A 506 2.64 9.17 8.62
CA TYR A 506 1.19 9.15 8.84
C TYR A 506 0.79 10.14 9.95
N THR A 507 -0.38 10.77 9.85
CA THR A 507 -0.80 11.76 10.87
C THR A 507 -1.01 11.17 12.28
N LEU A 508 -1.15 9.85 12.40
CA LEU A 508 -1.22 9.13 13.68
C LEU A 508 0.14 8.55 14.13
N GLY A 509 1.23 8.91 13.43
CA GLY A 509 2.57 8.39 13.67
C GLY A 509 2.92 7.19 12.80
N GLY A 510 4.22 6.90 12.69
CA GLY A 510 4.75 5.84 11.85
C GLY A 510 5.26 6.34 10.49
N ASN A 511 6.26 5.64 9.95
CA ASN A 511 6.90 6.01 8.69
C ASN A 511 6.03 5.55 7.51
N ALA A 512 5.67 6.51 6.66
CA ALA A 512 4.84 6.30 5.47
C ALA A 512 5.66 6.37 4.16
N GLY A 513 6.99 6.50 4.25
CA GLY A 513 7.80 6.61 3.05
C GLY A 513 9.26 6.83 3.36
N PRO A 514 10.06 5.78 3.57
CA PRO A 514 11.50 5.95 3.67
C PRO A 514 12.14 6.09 2.28
N ARG A 515 13.18 6.93 2.22
CA ARG A 515 14.21 6.81 1.19
C ARG A 515 15.38 5.99 1.73
N VAL A 516 16.03 5.24 0.86
CA VAL A 516 17.18 4.38 1.17
C VAL A 516 18.23 4.64 0.13
N GLY A 517 19.49 4.80 0.52
CA GLY A 517 20.58 4.88 -0.45
C GLY A 517 21.69 5.85 -0.10
N HIS A 518 21.60 6.50 1.06
CA HIS A 518 22.74 7.25 1.57
C HIS A 518 23.87 6.26 1.85
N CYS A 519 25.08 6.50 1.35
CA CYS A 519 26.23 5.63 1.59
C CYS A 519 26.07 4.18 1.08
N LEU A 520 25.16 3.98 0.14
CA LEU A 520 24.93 2.70 -0.53
C LEU A 520 25.15 2.86 -2.04
N PRO A 521 25.50 1.77 -2.75
CA PRO A 521 25.68 1.84 -4.20
C PRO A 521 24.36 2.04 -4.96
N TYR A 522 23.22 1.84 -4.30
CA TYR A 522 21.86 1.91 -4.86
C TYR A 522 21.00 2.95 -4.14
N ARG A 523 19.84 3.23 -4.73
CA ARG A 523 18.80 4.06 -4.11
C ARG A 523 17.45 3.36 -4.17
N ALA A 524 16.60 3.58 -3.16
CA ALA A 524 15.23 3.13 -3.17
C ALA A 524 14.30 4.13 -2.47
N VAL A 525 13.06 4.16 -2.92
CA VAL A 525 11.93 4.78 -2.22
C VAL A 525 10.92 3.67 -2.01
N VAL A 526 10.44 3.52 -0.78
CA VAL A 526 9.37 2.56 -0.44
C VAL A 526 8.17 3.35 0.03
N LEU A 527 7.01 3.13 -0.58
CA LEU A 527 5.74 3.63 -0.10
C LEU A 527 4.93 2.42 0.40
N PRO A 528 4.69 2.29 1.72
CA PRO A 528 3.82 1.26 2.30
C PRO A 528 2.32 1.55 2.04
N PHE A 529 2.03 2.19 0.92
CA PHE A 529 0.72 2.47 0.36
C PHE A 529 0.87 2.53 -1.17
N GLY A 530 -0.21 2.27 -1.90
CA GLY A 530 -0.21 2.35 -3.35
C GLY A 530 -0.20 3.79 -3.86
N LEU A 531 0.68 4.11 -4.83
CA LEU A 531 0.65 5.42 -5.51
C LEU A 531 -0.71 5.70 -6.14
N GLU A 532 -1.43 4.65 -6.57
CA GLU A 532 -2.79 4.76 -7.10
C GLU A 532 -3.80 5.28 -6.07
N GLY A 533 -3.53 5.12 -4.77
CA GLY A 533 -4.39 5.58 -3.68
C GLY A 533 -4.33 7.09 -3.47
N VAL A 534 -3.21 7.73 -3.84
CA VAL A 534 -3.05 9.19 -3.73
C VAL A 534 -4.13 9.88 -4.54
N ASN A 535 -4.90 10.75 -3.90
CA ASN A 535 -6.22 11.16 -4.37
C ASN A 535 -6.27 12.27 -5.43
N ARG A 536 -5.12 12.87 -5.78
CA ARG A 536 -5.02 13.86 -6.86
C ARG A 536 -3.98 13.42 -7.89
N ARG A 537 -4.36 13.48 -9.16
CA ARG A 537 -3.46 13.37 -10.33
C ARG A 537 -2.17 14.16 -10.19
N THR A 538 -2.25 15.43 -9.79
CA THR A 538 -1.08 16.30 -9.63
C THR A 538 -0.12 15.80 -8.56
N ASP A 539 -0.65 15.29 -7.45
CA ASP A 539 0.15 14.89 -6.29
C ASP A 539 0.87 13.57 -6.60
N ARG A 540 0.24 12.65 -7.35
CA ARG A 540 0.89 11.45 -7.90
C ARG A 540 2.10 11.81 -8.77
N SER A 541 1.91 12.73 -9.72
CA SER A 541 2.98 13.18 -10.62
C SER A 541 4.09 13.89 -9.86
N GLN A 542 3.77 14.74 -8.87
CA GLN A 542 4.77 15.42 -8.04
C GLN A 542 5.57 14.44 -7.17
N LEU A 543 4.90 13.45 -6.55
CA LEU A 543 5.56 12.43 -5.74
C LEU A 543 6.54 11.60 -6.57
N LEU A 544 6.10 11.14 -7.74
CA LEU A 544 6.97 10.36 -8.63
C LEU A 544 8.14 11.19 -9.18
N ASN A 545 7.88 12.43 -9.58
CA ASN A 545 8.92 13.35 -10.06
C ASN A 545 9.98 13.62 -8.98
N ALA A 546 9.56 13.85 -7.74
CA ALA A 546 10.47 14.08 -6.62
C ALA A 546 11.40 12.86 -6.37
N GLY A 547 10.84 11.65 -6.38
CA GLY A 547 11.62 10.41 -6.26
C GLY A 547 12.61 10.22 -7.43
N LEU A 548 12.15 10.42 -8.67
CA LEU A 548 12.99 10.27 -9.87
C LEU A 548 14.09 11.35 -9.96
N ASN A 549 13.82 12.57 -9.50
CA ASN A 549 14.85 13.62 -9.40
C ASN A 549 15.87 13.27 -8.32
N TRP A 550 15.42 12.76 -7.17
CA TRP A 550 16.33 12.31 -6.12
C TRP A 550 17.23 11.16 -6.60
N PHE A 551 16.70 10.20 -7.36
CA PHE A 551 17.49 9.12 -7.99
C PHE A 551 18.60 9.61 -8.94
N GLN A 552 18.44 10.80 -9.51
CA GLN A 552 19.43 11.41 -10.41
C GLN A 552 20.33 12.44 -9.70
N SER A 553 20.00 12.81 -8.46
CA SER A 553 20.79 13.77 -7.71
C SER A 553 22.21 13.26 -7.44
N PRO A 554 23.24 14.13 -7.41
CA PRO A 554 24.59 13.72 -7.09
C PRO A 554 24.65 13.09 -5.68
N ARG A 555 25.70 12.29 -5.43
CA ARG A 555 25.97 11.79 -4.08
C ARG A 555 26.39 12.94 -3.16
N GLN A 556 26.03 12.83 -1.89
CA GLN A 556 26.35 13.82 -0.87
C GLN A 556 27.87 13.91 -0.68
N SER A 557 28.42 15.12 -0.73
CA SER A 557 29.87 15.36 -0.67
C SER A 557 30.35 15.92 0.68
N SER A 558 29.43 16.23 1.58
CA SER A 558 29.65 16.97 2.83
C SER A 558 28.60 16.60 3.89
N GLY A 559 28.90 16.86 5.16
CA GLY A 559 27.94 16.74 6.27
C GLY A 559 28.43 15.82 7.38
N PHE A 560 28.08 16.20 8.61
CA PHE A 560 28.26 15.38 9.80
C PHE A 560 26.97 15.34 10.58
N SER A 561 26.67 14.19 11.17
CA SER A 561 25.59 14.06 12.15
C SER A 561 26.14 13.52 13.47
N ALA A 562 25.57 13.99 14.57
CA ALA A 562 25.93 13.55 15.90
C ALA A 562 24.66 13.10 16.62
N THR A 563 24.57 11.80 16.92
CA THR A 563 23.35 11.16 17.41
C THR A 563 23.56 10.56 18.81
N PRO A 564 22.66 10.79 19.79
CA PRO A 564 22.69 10.08 21.05
C PRO A 564 22.54 8.57 20.91
N LEU A 565 23.32 7.85 21.72
CA LEU A 565 23.11 6.41 21.91
C LEU A 565 22.44 6.08 23.25
N ALA A 566 22.27 7.08 24.13
CA ALA A 566 21.53 6.99 25.38
C ALA A 566 20.75 8.29 25.63
N GLN A 567 19.62 8.19 26.32
CA GLN A 567 18.82 9.33 26.76
C GLN A 567 19.47 10.06 27.96
N THR A 568 18.83 11.14 28.43
CA THR A 568 19.17 11.85 29.68
C THR A 568 19.52 10.87 30.79
N GLN A 569 20.66 11.08 31.44
CA GLN A 569 21.12 10.19 32.50
C GLN A 569 21.14 10.92 33.84
N VAL A 570 20.41 10.33 34.79
CA VAL A 570 20.43 10.70 36.20
C VAL A 570 21.58 9.95 36.88
N GLY A 571 22.48 10.67 37.53
CA GLY A 571 23.59 10.09 38.34
C GLY A 571 23.44 10.45 39.80
N ASN A 572 23.93 9.59 40.72
CA ASN A 572 23.96 9.92 42.14
C ASN A 572 24.92 11.07 42.43
N PHE A 573 24.69 11.75 43.54
CA PHE A 573 25.62 12.76 44.06
C PHE A 573 27.03 12.18 44.25
N GLY A 574 28.04 12.86 43.69
CA GLY A 574 29.44 12.43 43.76
C GLY A 574 29.83 11.29 42.81
N GLU A 575 28.89 10.77 42.01
CA GLU A 575 29.16 9.74 40.99
C GLU A 575 29.30 10.35 39.59
N THR A 576 29.69 9.52 38.62
CA THR A 576 29.80 9.91 37.22
C THR A 576 28.66 9.38 36.37
N VAL A 577 28.23 10.21 35.42
CA VAL A 577 27.25 9.90 34.40
C VAL A 577 27.98 9.67 33.08
N THR A 578 27.72 8.55 32.40
CA THR A 578 28.42 8.18 31.17
C THR A 578 27.59 8.48 29.93
N HIS A 579 28.01 9.47 29.17
CA HIS A 579 27.36 9.81 27.91
C HIS A 579 28.06 9.15 26.73
N THR A 580 27.26 8.54 25.87
CA THR A 580 27.70 8.00 24.59
C THR A 580 26.98 8.68 23.44
N PHE A 581 27.72 9.06 22.41
CA PHE A 581 27.15 9.52 21.17
C PHE A 581 27.93 9.00 19.97
N ARG A 582 27.23 8.93 18.84
CA ARG A 582 27.79 8.54 17.57
C ARG A 582 28.00 9.78 16.71
N LEU A 583 29.20 9.97 16.21
CA LEU A 583 29.52 10.96 15.19
C LEU A 583 29.66 10.25 13.84
N TYR A 584 28.92 10.68 12.84
CA TYR A 584 28.86 10.06 11.52
C TYR A 584 29.19 11.06 10.42
N ASN A 585 30.12 10.69 9.52
CA ASN A 585 30.44 11.44 8.31
C ASN A 585 29.46 11.06 7.20
N GLN A 586 28.58 11.99 6.85
CA GLN A 586 27.54 11.82 5.83
C GLN A 586 28.06 12.08 4.41
N ALA A 587 29.32 12.46 4.23
CA ALA A 587 29.88 12.47 2.89
C ALA A 587 29.94 11.03 2.35
N GLU A 588 29.50 10.84 1.10
CA GLU A 588 29.51 9.57 0.38
C GLU A 588 30.76 9.43 -0.52
N LEU A 589 31.44 10.54 -0.77
CA LEU A 589 32.62 10.64 -1.64
C LEU A 589 33.69 11.52 -0.97
N GLY A 590 34.96 11.34 -1.37
CA GLY A 590 36.08 12.19 -0.97
C GLY A 590 37.09 11.50 -0.05
N ALA A 591 38.06 12.27 0.43
CA ALA A 591 39.10 11.80 1.35
C ALA A 591 38.60 11.78 2.81
N PRO A 592 39.23 10.99 3.70
CA PRO A 592 38.95 11.07 5.13
C PRO A 592 39.13 12.48 5.68
N ARG A 593 38.22 12.87 6.57
CA ARG A 593 38.16 14.22 7.13
C ARG A 593 38.58 14.20 8.59
N GLN A 594 39.46 15.13 8.96
CA GLN A 594 39.79 15.38 10.35
C GLN A 594 38.68 16.24 10.97
N VAL A 595 38.10 15.76 12.06
CA VAL A 595 37.01 16.40 12.80
C VAL A 595 37.54 16.81 14.17
N THR A 596 37.64 18.11 14.41
CA THR A 596 38.00 18.68 15.71
C THR A 596 36.78 18.60 16.64
N LEU A 597 37.00 18.17 17.88
CA LEU A 597 35.97 18.04 18.89
C LEU A 597 36.24 19.07 20.00
N ALA A 598 35.22 19.85 20.35
CA ALA A 598 35.30 20.80 21.46
C ALA A 598 34.14 20.58 22.41
N LEU A 599 34.46 20.49 23.70
CA LEU A 599 33.49 20.58 24.78
C LEU A 599 33.22 22.06 25.05
N ASN A 600 31.96 22.46 24.96
CA ASN A 600 31.48 23.80 25.24
C ASN A 600 30.59 23.78 26.49
N SER A 601 29.97 24.92 26.81
CA SER A 601 28.95 25.14 27.86
C SER A 601 28.78 23.98 28.85
N HIS A 602 29.45 24.02 30.00
CA HIS A 602 29.25 23.05 31.08
C HIS A 602 29.54 23.74 32.43
N SER A 603 28.87 23.28 33.48
CA SER A 603 29.02 23.79 34.84
C SER A 603 29.56 22.73 35.81
N TRP A 604 29.46 21.45 35.45
CA TRP A 604 30.02 20.34 36.20
C TRP A 604 31.36 19.88 35.60
N THR A 605 32.11 19.06 36.33
CA THR A 605 33.39 18.52 35.84
C THR A 605 33.13 17.46 34.79
N VAL A 606 33.83 17.51 33.66
CA VAL A 606 33.64 16.59 32.53
C VAL A 606 34.98 15.98 32.12
N ASP A 607 35.04 14.65 32.06
CA ASP A 607 36.16 13.92 31.47
C ASP A 607 35.86 13.66 29.99
N PHE A 608 36.41 14.51 29.12
CA PHE A 608 36.27 14.43 27.67
C PHE A 608 37.63 14.13 27.00
N PRO A 609 37.96 12.86 26.69
CA PRO A 609 39.30 12.46 26.26
C PRO A 609 39.60 12.71 24.77
N TYR A 610 38.78 13.51 24.08
CA TYR A 610 38.87 13.71 22.64
C TYR A 610 39.21 15.16 22.26
N SER A 611 40.14 15.34 21.33
CA SER A 611 40.44 16.64 20.72
C SER A 611 40.18 16.65 19.21
N ALA A 612 40.41 15.52 18.54
CA ALA A 612 40.03 15.31 17.15
C ALA A 612 39.89 13.80 16.84
N ILE A 613 39.14 13.48 15.79
CA ILE A 613 39.07 12.16 15.18
C ILE A 613 39.14 12.27 13.66
N THR A 614 39.49 11.18 12.96
CA THR A 614 39.44 11.14 11.49
C THR A 614 38.34 10.17 11.06
N LEU A 615 37.41 10.65 10.24
CA LEU A 615 36.32 9.85 9.67
C LEU A 615 36.40 9.84 8.15
N SER A 616 36.49 8.64 7.58
CA SER A 616 36.29 8.41 6.14
C SER A 616 34.83 8.72 5.76
N PRO A 617 34.53 8.97 4.46
CA PRO A 617 33.15 8.97 3.97
C PRO A 617 32.38 7.75 4.47
N CYS A 618 31.12 7.94 4.89
CA CYS A 618 30.25 6.88 5.42
C CYS A 618 30.77 6.18 6.68
N GLN A 619 31.74 6.76 7.39
CA GLN A 619 32.27 6.19 8.61
C GLN A 619 31.66 6.87 9.84
N SER A 620 31.34 6.07 10.86
CA SER A 620 30.99 6.57 12.19
C SER A 620 32.02 6.21 13.24
N ALA A 621 32.10 7.02 14.30
CA ALA A 621 32.77 6.70 15.54
C ALA A 621 31.81 6.86 16.72
N THR A 622 31.89 5.95 17.69
CA THR A 622 31.22 6.07 18.98
C THR A 622 32.16 6.75 19.97
N LEU A 623 31.74 7.86 20.53
CA LEU A 623 32.48 8.68 21.47
C LEU A 623 31.81 8.62 22.84
N THR A 624 32.61 8.40 23.88
CA THR A 624 32.16 8.23 25.26
C THR A 624 32.86 9.23 26.16
N PHE A 625 32.10 9.96 26.96
CA PHE A 625 32.64 10.90 27.94
C PHE A 625 31.83 10.82 29.23
N THR A 626 32.41 11.30 30.34
CA THR A 626 31.73 11.25 31.63
C THR A 626 31.57 12.62 32.26
N VAL A 627 30.47 12.82 32.98
CA VAL A 627 30.16 14.05 33.72
C VAL A 627 30.06 13.70 35.20
N HIS A 628 30.78 14.42 36.04
CA HIS A 628 30.78 14.23 37.49
C HIS A 628 29.63 15.02 38.11
N VAL A 629 28.69 14.34 38.76
CA VAL A 629 27.62 15.00 39.51
C VAL A 629 28.23 15.54 40.82
N PRO A 630 28.15 16.85 41.11
CA PRO A 630 28.73 17.40 42.33
C PRO A 630 28.14 16.72 43.57
N PRO A 631 28.97 16.35 44.57
CA PRO A 631 28.48 15.73 45.81
C PRO A 631 27.60 16.69 46.63
N ASP A 632 27.69 17.99 46.37
CA ASP A 632 26.95 19.08 47.01
C ASP A 632 25.90 19.73 46.08
N ALA A 633 25.53 19.08 44.98
CA ALA A 633 24.48 19.57 44.09
C ALA A 633 23.10 19.59 44.79
N ASP A 634 22.25 20.57 44.43
CA ASP A 634 20.85 20.55 44.84
C ASP A 634 20.09 19.39 44.17
N TRP A 635 19.01 18.92 44.80
CA TRP A 635 18.10 17.96 44.18
C TRP A 635 17.59 18.47 42.84
N ASN A 636 17.55 17.59 41.83
CA ASN A 636 17.16 17.91 40.46
C ASN A 636 18.02 18.98 39.77
N ALA A 637 19.19 19.35 40.33
CA ALA A 637 20.15 20.18 39.62
C ALA A 637 20.62 19.48 38.35
N GLN A 638 20.85 20.26 37.29
CA GLN A 638 21.21 19.75 35.98
C GLN A 638 22.38 20.51 35.40
N ASP A 639 23.20 19.82 34.63
CA ASP A 639 24.20 20.41 33.74
C ASP A 639 23.87 20.09 32.29
N VAL A 640 23.86 21.14 31.47
CA VAL A 640 23.57 21.05 30.04
C VAL A 640 24.88 21.25 29.29
N LEU A 641 25.44 20.15 28.81
CA LEU A 641 26.71 20.15 28.08
C LEU A 641 26.48 20.17 26.57
N THR A 642 27.39 20.81 25.84
CA THR A 642 27.34 20.80 24.37
C THR A 642 28.70 20.41 23.79
N VAL A 643 28.75 19.34 23.00
CA VAL A 643 29.93 18.95 22.21
C VAL A 643 29.74 19.43 20.77
N SER A 644 30.71 20.16 20.24
CA SER A 644 30.76 20.54 18.83
C SER A 644 31.82 19.72 18.10
N ALA A 645 31.43 19.12 16.98
CA ALA A 645 32.31 18.49 16.01
C ALA A 645 32.44 19.41 14.80
N GLN A 646 33.66 19.75 14.39
CA GLN A 646 33.93 20.67 13.27
C GLN A 646 34.97 20.12 12.29
N SER A 647 34.71 20.28 10.99
CA SER A 647 35.67 19.99 9.93
C SER A 647 35.53 21.04 8.81
N GLY A 648 36.47 21.97 8.73
CA GLY A 648 36.36 23.12 7.83
C GLY A 648 35.15 23.99 8.18
N ALA A 649 34.24 24.20 7.22
CA ALA A 649 33.00 24.96 7.42
C ALA A 649 31.83 24.09 7.94
N GLU A 650 32.01 22.77 8.02
CA GLU A 650 30.97 21.85 8.45
C GLU A 650 31.02 21.64 9.96
N SER A 651 29.85 21.51 10.58
CA SER A 651 29.74 21.26 12.00
C SER A 651 28.56 20.38 12.34
N ALA A 652 28.71 19.56 13.37
CA ALA A 652 27.62 18.87 14.06
C ALA A 652 27.69 19.23 15.54
N VAL A 653 26.54 19.43 16.16
CA VAL A 653 26.45 19.81 17.58
C VAL A 653 25.59 18.80 18.28
N ILE A 654 25.99 18.46 19.50
CA ILE A 654 25.23 17.55 20.33
C ILE A 654 25.13 18.05 21.76
N THR A 655 23.89 18.16 22.24
CA THR A 655 23.59 18.61 23.60
C THR A 655 23.20 17.42 24.47
N ARG A 656 23.74 17.37 25.68
CA ARG A 656 23.39 16.37 26.70
C ARG A 656 23.04 17.03 28.01
N ILE A 657 22.11 16.40 28.71
CA ILE A 657 21.72 16.79 30.06
C ILE A 657 22.16 15.67 30.99
N SER A 658 22.99 16.05 31.97
CA SER A 658 23.25 15.22 33.16
C SER A 658 22.51 15.85 34.30
N LYS A 659 21.94 15.05 35.20
CA LYS A 659 21.29 15.59 36.39
C LYS A 659 21.53 14.77 37.64
N ALA A 660 21.46 15.47 38.77
CA ALA A 660 21.29 14.86 40.08
C ALA A 660 19.85 14.33 40.18
N PRO A 661 19.59 13.31 41.03
CA PRO A 661 18.24 12.74 41.14
C PRO A 661 17.24 13.82 41.56
N ALA A 662 16.01 13.71 41.08
CA ALA A 662 14.90 14.47 41.66
C ALA A 662 14.62 14.01 43.10
N PRO A 663 13.92 14.81 43.92
CA PRO A 663 13.51 14.36 45.25
C PRO A 663 12.45 13.25 45.19
N VAL A 664 11.81 13.04 44.03
CA VAL A 664 10.76 12.04 43.82
C VAL A 664 11.01 11.30 42.51
N LEU A 665 10.93 9.96 42.54
CA LEU A 665 10.73 9.14 41.35
C LEU A 665 9.26 8.80 41.20
N LEU A 666 8.65 9.14 40.07
CA LEU A 666 7.33 8.69 39.65
C LEU A 666 7.48 7.45 38.77
N VAL A 667 6.99 6.32 39.28
CA VAL A 667 6.92 5.05 38.56
C VAL A 667 5.50 4.85 38.04
N ASP A 668 5.42 4.81 36.73
CA ASP A 668 4.24 4.54 35.92
C ASP A 668 4.23 3.05 35.56
N ASP A 669 3.34 2.31 36.20
CA ASP A 669 3.19 0.86 36.08
C ASP A 669 1.74 0.50 35.74
N ASP A 670 1.07 1.36 34.95
CA ASP A 670 -0.21 1.03 34.37
C ASP A 670 -0.06 0.21 33.09
N ARG A 671 -0.98 -0.74 32.87
CA ARG A 671 -0.88 -1.70 31.75
C ARG A 671 -1.81 -1.37 30.58
N TRP A 672 -2.86 -0.59 30.81
CA TRP A 672 -3.97 -0.45 29.87
C TRP A 672 -4.50 0.96 29.68
N TYR A 673 -4.27 1.85 30.64
CA TYR A 673 -4.90 3.16 30.67
C TYR A 673 -3.95 4.17 31.27
N ASP A 674 -3.56 5.15 30.47
CA ASP A 674 -2.63 6.24 30.82
C ASP A 674 -3.21 7.15 31.91
N TYR A 675 -2.55 7.19 33.08
CA TYR A 675 -2.89 8.07 34.21
C TYR A 675 -1.76 9.05 34.61
N GLU A 676 -0.61 8.97 33.98
CA GLU A 676 0.62 9.71 34.30
C GLU A 676 0.41 11.23 34.37
N ASP A 677 -0.39 11.79 33.47
CA ASP A 677 -0.70 13.22 33.43
C ASP A 677 -1.32 13.72 34.75
N LYS A 678 -2.11 12.89 35.43
CA LYS A 678 -2.76 13.24 36.70
C LYS A 678 -1.74 13.33 37.83
N PHE A 679 -0.81 12.37 37.90
CA PHE A 679 0.25 12.35 38.89
C PHE A 679 1.26 13.48 38.65
N LEU A 680 1.67 13.69 37.39
CA LEU A 680 2.56 14.78 36.99
C LEU A 680 1.96 16.15 37.31
N GLN A 681 0.67 16.36 37.01
CA GLN A 681 -0.02 17.60 37.33
C GLN A 681 -0.12 17.85 38.85
N ALA A 682 -0.39 16.80 39.65
CA ALA A 682 -0.47 16.90 41.09
C ALA A 682 0.89 17.27 41.71
N LEU A 683 1.98 16.63 41.27
CA LEU A 683 3.34 16.94 41.70
C LEU A 683 3.74 18.37 41.30
N ALA A 684 3.49 18.76 40.04
CA ALA A 684 3.80 20.09 39.54
C ALA A 684 3.05 21.20 40.29
N THR A 685 1.78 20.99 40.63
CA THR A 685 0.96 21.95 41.42
C THR A 685 1.57 22.19 42.81
N ASN A 686 2.29 21.22 43.34
CA ASN A 686 3.00 21.31 44.62
C ASN A 686 4.47 21.72 44.46
N GLY A 687 4.89 22.16 43.27
CA GLY A 687 6.27 22.59 43.00
C GLY A 687 7.28 21.43 42.97
N ILE A 688 6.81 20.20 42.78
CA ILE A 688 7.66 18.99 42.70
C ILE A 688 7.81 18.60 41.24
N THR A 689 9.06 18.55 40.77
CA THR A 689 9.41 18.00 39.45
C THR A 689 10.03 16.62 39.66
N PRO A 690 9.33 15.52 39.33
CA PRO A 690 9.85 14.18 39.55
C PRO A 690 10.79 13.70 38.44
N ASP A 691 11.53 12.65 38.73
CA ASP A 691 12.08 11.74 37.71
C ASP A 691 10.98 10.75 37.34
N TYR A 692 10.95 10.35 36.07
CA TYR A 692 9.88 9.51 35.54
C TYR A 692 10.44 8.17 35.05
N TRP A 693 9.75 7.09 35.39
CA TRP A 693 10.05 5.74 34.92
C TRP A 693 8.75 5.06 34.49
N SER A 694 8.67 4.57 33.25
CA SER A 694 7.51 3.83 32.74
C SER A 694 7.86 2.35 32.57
N VAL A 695 6.99 1.47 33.06
CA VAL A 695 7.13 0.01 32.98
C VAL A 695 6.45 -0.49 31.70
N GLN A 696 7.12 -0.33 30.54
CA GLN A 696 6.57 -0.80 29.26
C GLN A 696 6.82 -2.29 29.03
N GLY A 697 5.77 -3.04 28.69
CA GLY A 697 5.78 -4.51 28.56
C GLY A 697 6.95 -5.11 27.77
N ALA A 698 7.43 -6.29 28.21
CA ALA A 698 8.45 -7.18 27.61
C ALA A 698 9.70 -6.56 26.93
N SER A 699 10.00 -5.28 27.13
CA SER A 699 11.18 -4.55 26.63
C SER A 699 12.33 -4.65 27.65
N PRO A 700 13.61 -4.45 27.29
CA PRO A 700 14.76 -4.73 28.16
C PRO A 700 14.89 -3.81 29.39
N MET A 701 14.10 -2.73 29.47
CA MET A 701 13.96 -1.92 30.67
C MET A 701 12.67 -2.33 31.39
N GLY A 702 12.77 -3.41 32.17
CA GLY A 702 11.72 -3.83 33.10
C GLY A 702 11.54 -2.85 34.26
N SER A 703 10.80 -3.26 35.29
CA SER A 703 10.57 -2.52 36.54
C SER A 703 11.88 -1.94 37.10
N PRO A 704 11.86 -0.75 37.73
CA PRO A 704 13.07 -0.07 38.17
C PRO A 704 13.87 -0.94 39.15
N PRO A 705 15.15 -1.24 38.88
CA PRO A 705 15.95 -2.06 39.78
C PRO A 705 16.23 -1.30 41.09
N LEU A 706 16.61 -2.03 42.14
CA LEU A 706 16.91 -1.45 43.46
C LEU A 706 17.93 -0.29 43.40
N SER A 707 18.94 -0.39 42.54
CA SER A 707 19.97 0.64 42.33
C SER A 707 19.44 1.94 41.73
N VAL A 708 18.25 1.92 41.12
CA VAL A 708 17.52 3.12 40.68
C VAL A 708 16.66 3.65 41.82
N LEU A 709 15.89 2.80 42.50
CA LEU A 709 15.03 3.26 43.61
C LEU A 709 15.83 3.92 44.74
N GLN A 710 16.99 3.36 45.09
CA GLN A 710 17.86 3.88 46.16
C GLN A 710 18.43 5.27 45.91
N ARG A 711 18.32 5.81 44.68
CA ARG A 711 18.73 7.19 44.36
C ARG A 711 17.73 8.21 44.87
N TYR A 712 16.51 7.78 45.15
CA TYR A 712 15.39 8.65 45.48
C TYR A 712 14.94 8.46 46.93
N PRO A 713 14.84 9.53 47.70
CA PRO A 713 14.32 9.45 49.07
C PRO A 713 12.82 9.13 49.07
N MET A 714 12.11 9.41 47.97
CA MET A 714 10.69 9.13 47.80
C MET A 714 10.40 8.54 46.42
N VAL A 715 9.60 7.47 46.40
CA VAL A 715 9.05 6.86 45.19
C VAL A 715 7.54 6.99 45.24
N VAL A 716 6.94 7.52 44.18
CA VAL A 716 5.51 7.48 43.92
C VAL A 716 5.31 6.39 42.88
N TRP A 717 4.59 5.33 43.22
CA TRP A 717 4.32 4.20 42.32
C TRP A 717 2.83 4.05 42.12
N PHE A 718 2.39 4.08 40.87
CA PHE A 718 0.98 3.86 40.54
C PHE A 718 0.80 2.82 39.46
N THR A 719 -0.28 2.06 39.57
CA THR A 719 -0.61 0.96 38.65
C THR A 719 -1.93 1.18 37.91
N GLY A 720 -2.60 2.29 38.21
CA GLY A 720 -3.87 2.64 37.59
C GLY A 720 -4.92 1.56 37.75
N TYR A 721 -5.64 1.29 36.67
CA TYR A 721 -6.62 0.23 36.59
C TYR A 721 -5.98 -1.07 36.08
N ASP A 722 -5.20 -1.74 36.95
CA ASP A 722 -4.62 -3.05 36.67
C ASP A 722 -5.33 -4.18 37.45
N TRP A 723 -6.00 -5.11 36.77
CA TRP A 723 -6.70 -6.26 37.38
C TRP A 723 -6.02 -7.61 37.10
N PHE A 724 -4.85 -7.63 36.45
CA PHE A 724 -4.11 -8.87 36.16
C PHE A 724 -2.97 -9.08 37.14
N GLN A 725 -2.07 -8.09 37.27
CA GLN A 725 -0.90 -8.17 38.15
C GLN A 725 -0.33 -6.76 38.38
N PRO A 726 -0.89 -5.98 39.33
CA PRO A 726 -0.47 -4.61 39.63
C PRO A 726 0.94 -4.52 40.22
N LEU A 727 1.33 -5.49 41.03
CA LEU A 727 2.73 -5.69 41.41
C LEU A 727 3.10 -7.15 41.20
N THR A 728 4.23 -7.38 40.56
CA THR A 728 4.86 -8.68 40.41
C THR A 728 5.63 -9.06 41.69
N PRO A 729 5.86 -10.36 41.96
CA PRO A 729 6.71 -10.78 43.08
C PRO A 729 8.13 -10.20 43.05
N ASP A 730 8.68 -9.93 41.85
CA ASP A 730 10.00 -9.32 41.70
C ASP A 730 9.98 -7.84 42.09
N GLU A 731 8.91 -7.11 41.74
CA GLU A 731 8.71 -5.72 42.18
C GLU A 731 8.52 -5.60 43.68
N GLU A 732 7.71 -6.47 44.29
CA GLU A 732 7.56 -6.52 45.75
C GLU A 732 8.90 -6.79 46.44
N ALA A 733 9.70 -7.73 45.92
CA ALA A 733 11.03 -8.03 46.46
C ALA A 733 12.01 -6.86 46.33
N VAL A 734 11.90 -6.03 45.28
CA VAL A 734 12.71 -4.82 45.09
C VAL A 734 12.23 -3.69 45.99
N LEU A 735 10.92 -3.45 46.07
CA LEU A 735 10.31 -2.45 46.95
C LEU A 735 10.58 -2.77 48.43
N GLN A 736 10.53 -4.05 48.81
CA GLN A 736 10.92 -4.50 50.14
C GLN A 736 12.34 -4.03 50.50
N LYS A 737 13.31 -4.31 49.63
CA LYS A 737 14.71 -3.89 49.85
C LYS A 737 14.87 -2.37 49.87
N TYR A 738 14.09 -1.66 49.06
CA TYR A 738 14.08 -0.19 49.06
C TYR A 738 13.57 0.38 50.39
N LEU A 739 12.45 -0.15 50.89
CA LEU A 739 11.84 0.26 52.16
C LEU A 739 12.70 -0.14 53.37
N ASP A 740 13.27 -1.35 53.36
CA ASP A 740 14.23 -1.80 54.38
C ASP A 740 15.48 -0.91 54.42
N GLY A 741 15.87 -0.36 53.27
CA GLY A 741 16.94 0.62 53.12
C GLY A 741 16.58 2.04 53.60
N GLY A 742 15.38 2.26 54.13
CA GLY A 742 14.91 3.57 54.59
C GLY A 742 14.25 4.43 53.51
N GLY A 743 13.92 3.84 52.35
CA GLY A 743 13.13 4.48 51.30
C GLY A 743 11.70 4.81 51.74
N ARG A 744 11.03 5.72 51.03
CA ARG A 744 9.64 6.12 51.30
C ARG A 744 8.80 5.90 50.06
N LEU A 745 7.68 5.22 50.21
CA LEU A 745 6.81 4.86 49.10
C LEU A 745 5.43 5.48 49.27
N PHE A 746 4.96 6.16 48.23
CA PHE A 746 3.57 6.49 48.01
C PHE A 746 3.04 5.53 46.95
N PHE A 747 2.21 4.56 47.35
CA PHE A 747 1.65 3.57 46.43
C PHE A 747 0.16 3.84 46.18
N SER A 748 -0.24 3.89 44.92
CA SER A 748 -1.63 4.08 44.50
C SER A 748 -2.02 3.02 43.49
N SER A 749 -3.02 2.20 43.82
CA SER A 749 -3.48 1.13 42.94
C SER A 749 -4.98 0.95 43.04
N GLN A 750 -5.59 0.55 41.94
CA GLN A 750 -6.89 -0.08 41.93
C GLN A 750 -6.70 -1.60 41.85
N GLU A 751 -7.46 -2.38 42.62
CA GLU A 751 -7.49 -3.86 42.55
C GLU A 751 -6.22 -4.63 43.02
N TYR A 752 -5.14 -3.98 43.49
CA TYR A 752 -3.98 -4.71 44.03
C TYR A 752 -4.36 -5.79 45.04
N LEU A 753 -5.25 -5.48 45.99
CA LEU A 753 -5.64 -6.43 47.03
C LEU A 753 -6.55 -7.56 46.52
N TYR A 754 -7.33 -7.30 45.46
CA TYR A 754 -8.23 -8.27 44.85
C TYR A 754 -7.46 -9.39 44.13
N VAL A 755 -6.34 -9.07 43.49
CA VAL A 755 -5.57 -10.05 42.71
C VAL A 755 -4.63 -10.93 43.56
N LEU A 756 -4.49 -10.62 44.86
CA LEU A 756 -3.66 -11.40 45.78
C LEU A 756 -4.28 -12.78 46.07
N PRO A 757 -3.48 -13.81 46.40
CA PRO A 757 -3.98 -15.14 46.72
C PRO A 757 -5.10 -15.13 47.77
N ASP A 758 -6.20 -15.82 47.47
CA ASP A 758 -7.43 -15.89 48.28
C ASP A 758 -8.12 -14.54 48.56
N HIS A 759 -7.84 -13.48 47.78
CA HIS A 759 -8.33 -12.11 48.03
C HIS A 759 -7.96 -11.62 49.43
N LYS A 760 -6.73 -11.93 49.87
CA LYS A 760 -6.21 -11.54 51.19
C LYS A 760 -4.91 -10.80 51.01
N ALA A 761 -4.71 -9.79 51.85
CA ALA A 761 -3.40 -9.14 52.00
C ALA A 761 -2.34 -10.23 52.19
N ASP A 762 -1.29 -10.19 51.39
CA ASP A 762 -0.20 -11.13 51.44
C ASP A 762 0.79 -10.70 52.54
N GLN A 763 1.99 -11.29 52.58
CA GLN A 763 2.97 -10.90 53.60
C GLN A 763 3.53 -9.49 53.34
N PHE A 764 3.76 -9.12 52.07
CA PHE A 764 4.29 -7.82 51.71
C PHE A 764 3.30 -6.70 52.07
N ALA A 765 2.03 -6.83 51.67
CA ALA A 765 0.99 -5.85 52.00
C ALA A 765 0.77 -5.68 53.51
N ARG A 766 0.90 -6.76 54.30
CA ARG A 766 0.82 -6.69 55.77
C ARG A 766 2.01 -5.95 56.39
N ASP A 767 3.23 -6.31 55.98
CA ASP A 767 4.45 -5.86 56.63
C ASP A 767 4.88 -4.47 56.19
N TYR A 768 4.61 -4.09 54.94
CA TYR A 768 5.09 -2.83 54.36
C TYR A 768 3.98 -1.80 54.11
N PHE A 769 2.78 -2.23 53.69
CA PHE A 769 1.61 -1.33 53.56
C PHE A 769 0.76 -1.26 54.82
N GLY A 770 0.94 -2.21 55.75
CA GLY A 770 0.18 -2.25 57.00
C GLY A 770 -1.28 -2.66 56.82
N VAL A 771 -1.62 -3.41 55.77
CA VAL A 771 -2.99 -3.88 55.50
C VAL A 771 -3.21 -5.24 56.17
N LEU A 772 -3.99 -5.28 57.27
CA LEU A 772 -4.34 -6.52 57.97
C LEU A 772 -5.39 -7.33 57.22
N SER A 773 -6.43 -6.65 56.72
CA SER A 773 -7.50 -7.19 55.89
C SER A 773 -8.21 -6.04 55.14
N HIS A 774 -9.07 -6.35 54.18
CA HIS A 774 -9.82 -5.36 53.43
C HIS A 774 -11.28 -5.78 53.20
N THR A 775 -12.14 -4.82 52.88
CA THR A 775 -13.50 -5.09 52.36
C THR A 775 -13.62 -4.43 51.00
N GLU A 776 -13.93 -5.24 49.99
CA GLU A 776 -14.00 -4.82 48.61
C GLU A 776 -15.23 -3.96 48.31
N TYR A 777 -15.13 -3.12 47.28
CA TYR A 777 -16.27 -2.44 46.65
C TYR A 777 -17.15 -1.64 47.60
N ILE A 778 -16.55 -0.87 48.50
CA ILE A 778 -17.31 0.06 49.36
C ILE A 778 -17.85 1.27 48.58
N THR A 779 -17.49 1.41 47.30
CA THR A 779 -18.01 2.44 46.37
C THR A 779 -17.89 3.86 46.92
N SER A 780 -16.71 4.19 47.49
CA SER A 780 -16.49 5.51 48.09
C SER A 780 -16.58 6.62 47.05
N SER A 781 -17.44 7.61 47.24
CA SER A 781 -17.54 8.79 46.37
C SER A 781 -16.84 10.01 46.98
N LEU A 782 -16.22 9.83 48.14
CA LEU A 782 -15.53 10.88 48.89
C LEU A 782 -14.24 10.30 49.50
N ALA A 783 -13.19 11.11 49.57
CA ALA A 783 -12.02 10.84 50.40
C ALA A 783 -11.86 11.95 51.44
N LEU A 784 -11.84 11.57 52.71
CA LEU A 784 -11.79 12.46 53.87
C LEU A 784 -10.51 12.20 54.65
N GLY A 785 -9.67 13.22 54.83
CA GLY A 785 -8.48 13.13 55.65
C GLY A 785 -8.79 12.83 57.12
N VAL A 786 -7.97 11.99 57.75
CA VAL A 786 -8.10 11.63 59.16
C VAL A 786 -7.33 12.63 60.02
N ALA A 787 -8.04 13.36 60.88
CA ALA A 787 -7.44 14.34 61.79
C ALA A 787 -6.39 13.67 62.71
N GLY A 788 -5.24 14.32 62.88
CA GLY A 788 -4.12 13.81 63.67
C GLY A 788 -3.23 12.78 62.95
N ASN A 789 -3.59 12.32 61.75
CA ASN A 789 -2.70 11.51 60.92
C ASN A 789 -1.65 12.41 60.22
N PRO A 790 -0.35 12.04 60.18
CA PRO A 790 0.70 12.89 59.62
C PRO A 790 0.57 13.20 58.13
N ILE A 791 -0.18 12.41 57.37
CA ILE A 791 -0.46 12.62 55.94
C ILE A 791 -1.90 13.11 55.74
N GLY A 792 -2.85 12.53 56.47
CA GLY A 792 -4.28 12.78 56.32
C GLY A 792 -4.81 14.04 56.98
N ASN A 793 -4.09 14.65 57.92
CA ASN A 793 -4.58 15.79 58.67
C ASN A 793 -4.84 17.00 57.73
N ASP A 794 -6.00 17.64 57.89
CA ASP A 794 -6.46 18.79 57.09
C ASP A 794 -6.60 18.54 55.57
N LEU A 795 -6.65 17.28 55.13
CA LEU A 795 -6.90 16.91 53.73
C LEU A 795 -8.39 16.66 53.44
N GLY A 796 -8.84 17.13 52.28
CA GLY A 796 -10.21 16.93 51.78
C GLY A 796 -11.27 17.76 52.53
N PRO A 797 -12.57 17.44 52.37
CA PRO A 797 -13.12 16.38 51.54
C PRO A 797 -12.78 16.50 50.06
N TYR A 798 -12.34 15.40 49.43
CA TYR A 798 -12.16 15.30 47.99
C TYR A 798 -13.27 14.45 47.37
N PRO A 799 -14.15 15.05 46.54
CA PRO A 799 -15.11 14.27 45.75
C PRO A 799 -14.39 13.38 44.75
N LEU A 800 -14.73 12.10 44.73
CA LEU A 800 -14.24 11.15 43.74
C LEU A 800 -15.24 11.11 42.58
N THR A 801 -14.80 11.51 41.39
CA THR A 801 -15.63 11.56 40.18
C THR A 801 -15.19 10.50 39.19
N PHE A 802 -16.16 9.77 38.63
CA PHE A 802 -15.91 8.63 37.74
C PHE A 802 -16.57 8.90 36.39
N PRO A 803 -15.85 8.75 35.26
CA PRO A 803 -16.42 8.92 33.93
C PRO A 803 -17.57 7.94 33.64
N PRO A 804 -18.48 8.26 32.69
CA PRO A 804 -19.51 7.32 32.26
C PRO A 804 -18.93 5.96 31.84
N GLY A 805 -19.41 4.87 32.45
CA GLY A 805 -18.91 3.51 32.21
C GLY A 805 -17.80 3.05 33.16
N TYR A 806 -17.21 3.96 33.94
CA TYR A 806 -16.19 3.62 34.94
C TYR A 806 -16.86 3.15 36.24
N ARG A 807 -16.53 1.95 36.69
CA ARG A 807 -17.06 1.38 37.94
C ARG A 807 -16.15 1.76 39.11
N ASN A 808 -16.75 2.27 40.18
CA ASN A 808 -16.03 2.62 41.40
C ASN A 808 -15.75 1.37 42.24
N TRP A 809 -14.49 0.96 42.26
CA TRP A 809 -14.00 -0.21 43.02
C TRP A 809 -13.11 0.19 44.18
N THR A 810 -13.47 1.26 44.87
CA THR A 810 -12.74 1.65 46.09
C THR A 810 -12.94 0.58 47.17
N ASP A 811 -11.83 0.11 47.75
CA ASP A 811 -11.82 -0.80 48.88
C ASP A 811 -11.70 -0.06 50.21
N SER A 812 -12.09 -0.74 51.30
CA SER A 812 -11.74 -0.31 52.64
C SER A 812 -10.64 -1.16 53.25
N LEU A 813 -9.78 -0.53 54.05
CA LEU A 813 -8.58 -1.12 54.62
C LEU A 813 -8.71 -1.24 56.14
N THR A 814 -8.38 -2.41 56.67
CA THR A 814 -8.19 -2.62 58.11
C THR A 814 -6.70 -2.54 58.41
N PRO A 815 -6.22 -1.57 59.22
CA PRO A 815 -4.81 -1.41 59.50
C PRO A 815 -4.26 -2.49 60.44
N THR A 816 -2.98 -2.83 60.29
CA THR A 816 -2.20 -3.51 61.33
C THR A 816 -1.91 -2.55 62.50
N ALA A 817 -1.36 -3.05 63.61
CA ALA A 817 -0.98 -2.21 64.75
C ALA A 817 0.13 -1.18 64.44
N ALA A 818 0.87 -1.38 63.34
CA ALA A 818 1.94 -0.49 62.88
C ALA A 818 1.45 0.55 61.84
N ALA A 819 0.18 0.47 61.43
CA ALA A 819 -0.43 1.41 60.49
C ALA A 819 -1.57 2.20 61.14
N SER A 820 -1.87 3.36 60.55
CA SER A 820 -3.05 4.16 60.92
C SER A 820 -3.79 4.66 59.68
N PRO A 821 -5.12 4.81 59.74
CA PRO A 821 -5.90 5.39 58.65
C PRO A 821 -5.43 6.80 58.29
N ALA A 822 -5.12 7.01 57.00
CA ALA A 822 -4.76 8.32 56.44
C ALA A 822 -6.00 9.03 55.89
N MET A 823 -6.86 8.28 55.20
CA MET A 823 -8.12 8.77 54.66
C MET A 823 -9.25 7.78 54.92
N THR A 824 -10.48 8.29 54.94
CA THR A 824 -11.72 7.51 55.05
C THR A 824 -12.69 7.85 53.93
N GLY A 825 -13.57 6.91 53.59
CA GLY A 825 -14.70 7.15 52.71
C GLY A 825 -15.88 7.83 53.40
N GLN A 826 -16.96 8.11 52.66
CA GLN A 826 -18.19 8.71 53.23
C GLN A 826 -18.84 7.86 54.33
N SER A 827 -18.53 6.56 54.39
CA SER A 827 -18.99 5.62 55.43
C SER A 827 -18.10 5.61 56.68
N GLY A 828 -17.02 6.39 56.72
CA GLY A 828 -16.03 6.39 57.80
C GLY A 828 -15.07 5.20 57.78
N LEU A 829 -15.14 4.34 56.76
CA LEU A 829 -14.21 3.22 56.58
C LEU A 829 -12.90 3.74 55.97
N PRO A 830 -11.71 3.30 56.44
CA PRO A 830 -10.44 3.73 55.88
C PRO A 830 -10.29 3.31 54.42
N ASN A 831 -9.82 4.20 53.56
CA ASN A 831 -9.48 3.89 52.15
C ASN A 831 -8.02 4.23 51.79
N ALA A 832 -7.25 4.73 52.76
CA ALA A 832 -5.80 4.87 52.66
C ALA A 832 -5.17 4.69 54.05
N LEU A 833 -3.97 4.12 54.12
CA LEU A 833 -3.21 3.92 55.35
C LEU A 833 -1.87 4.67 55.28
N THR A 834 -1.38 5.09 56.44
CA THR A 834 0.03 5.40 56.65
C THR A 834 0.66 4.30 57.48
N HIS A 835 1.81 3.78 57.05
CA HIS A 835 2.58 2.78 57.76
C HIS A 835 3.97 3.34 58.08
N SER A 836 4.50 3.06 59.27
CA SER A 836 5.83 3.48 59.67
C SER A 836 6.61 2.28 60.19
N GLY A 837 7.67 1.90 59.47
CA GLY A 837 8.60 0.86 59.91
C GLY A 837 9.52 1.33 61.04
N ALA A 838 10.24 0.38 61.67
CA ALA A 838 11.13 0.64 62.80
C ALA A 838 12.48 1.31 62.44
N ALA A 839 12.71 1.69 61.18
CA ALA A 839 14.02 2.16 60.72
C ALA A 839 14.28 3.64 61.01
N THR A 840 15.44 3.94 61.61
CA THR A 840 15.88 5.27 62.07
C THR A 840 16.81 5.99 61.11
N HIS A 841 16.73 5.74 59.79
CA HIS A 841 17.64 6.38 58.83
C HIS A 841 17.20 7.82 58.51
N THR A 842 18.08 8.78 58.77
CA THR A 842 17.96 10.17 58.33
C THR A 842 18.65 10.34 56.97
N TRP A 843 17.90 10.74 55.95
CA TRP A 843 18.44 11.19 54.66
C TRP A 843 19.07 12.58 54.83
N HIS A 844 20.21 12.82 54.18
CA HIS A 844 20.91 14.10 54.20
C HIS A 844 20.28 15.13 53.27
#